data_AF-A0A9E7KL89-F1
#
_entry.id   AF-A0A9E7KL89-F1
#
_cell.length_a   1.000
_cell.length_b   1.000
_cell.length_c   1.000
_cell.angle_alpha   90.00
_cell.angle_beta   90.00
_cell.angle_gamma   90.00
#
_symmetry.space_group_name_H-M   'P 1'
#
loop_
_entity.id
_entity.type
_entity.pdbx_description
1 polymer ?
#
loop_
_entity_poly.entity_id
_entity_poly.type
_entity_poly.pdbx_seq_one_letter_code
_entity_poly.pdbx_strand_id
1 'polypeptide(L)'
;MASTGVVQREAESPGEVDSGKEPGIFSDIDGVGHPLAESWATRSWTSPRPGMEHCYTAPVRSNSSGLLPKGPELTLPRSKTEKKEIPKYDLKLDRLPESEKKKLIENLVKIQNDGTLEVDVASTGPVASELLELDAIGSIPEDIKDTTFEFGKSIPRLKIAILVVGTRGDVQPFIAFAKKLQAFAKIMNSITMEFGHHVRLATHVNFSTFVKSCGLEFYPLGGDPRVMAGYMARNKGFILSGPTEINIQRKQLKEIIDSLLPACTGPDLDSGMPFRAQAIIANPPAYGHLHVAEALGVPLHIFFTMPWTPTNEFPHPFARVPQSAAYRLSYLIVDLIVWWGIRGFINDFRKRKLKLPPIAYFSTYHGSISHLPTGYMWSPHLVPKPTDWGALVDVVGFCFLNLGTEYQPEKEFVQWIEQGPKPIYIGFGSMPLEDAKKTTTIILEALRETGQRGIISRGWGDLGSLSEVPVDVYLLGDCPHDWLFPHCTAVVHHGGAGTTASGLRAGCPTTIVPFFGDQFFWGERIHAIGVGPAPIPISELNVECLSSAIEFMLDPEVKMCATELAKQIENEDGVAAAVDAFHKHLPPELPIPPTSLDDEPPNPIQWLLQFLEKWSAHHHFVNNSILYGLSWLVLAGCFWCLGEFCNVNDGSFEVEQQWVDELDGKLHKKETCEAVTIIETPPMVVVGVVAYVKTPRGLRSLNTVWAQHLSEEVRRRFYKSWCKSKKKAFTKYSKKYESEEGKKEIQVQLEKMKKYASVIRVLAHTQIRRMKGLKVDFAYSFFEKQIPIDAVFQKDEMIDVIGVTKGKGYEGVVTRWGVTRLPRKTHRGLRKVACIGAWHPARVSYTVARAGQNGYHHRTEMNKKIYKVGKAGDESHGAITEFDRTEKDITPMGGFPHYGIVKDDYIMMKGCCVGPKKRVVTLRQSLLKQTSRVALEEIKLKFIDTSSKFGHGRFQTTEEKRKFYGRMKA
;
A
#
# COMPACT_ATOMS: atom_id res chain seq x y z
N MET A 1 30.30 55.43 11.94
CA MET A 1 30.87 55.26 10.58
C MET A 1 29.69 54.81 9.72
N ALA A 2 29.07 55.67 8.90
CA ALA A 2 29.59 56.33 7.69
C ALA A 2 30.05 55.29 6.65
N SER A 3 29.61 55.31 5.38
CA SER A 3 29.04 56.43 4.59
C SER A 3 28.00 56.02 3.55
N THR A 4 27.33 57.02 2.97
CA THR A 4 26.33 56.97 1.89
C THR A 4 26.88 57.45 0.54
N GLY A 5 26.33 56.98 -0.59
CA GLY A 5 26.50 57.54 -1.94
C GLY A 5 25.90 56.56 -2.99
N VAL A 6 24.85 56.80 -3.80
CA VAL A 6 24.17 57.98 -4.37
C VAL A 6 24.78 58.47 -5.71
N VAL A 7 23.91 58.82 -6.67
CA VAL A 7 24.15 59.11 -8.13
C VAL A 7 24.77 57.91 -8.91
N GLN A 8 24.84 57.86 -10.26
CA GLN A 8 24.55 58.84 -11.33
C GLN A 8 23.99 58.16 -12.61
N ARG A 9 23.24 58.90 -13.43
CA ARG A 9 22.89 58.52 -14.81
C ARG A 9 23.85 59.21 -15.79
N GLU A 10 24.20 58.54 -16.88
CA GLU A 10 24.48 59.20 -18.15
C GLU A 10 24.12 58.27 -19.32
N ALA A 11 23.93 58.85 -20.51
CA ALA A 11 23.34 58.18 -21.67
C ALA A 11 24.17 58.51 -22.92
N GLU A 12 24.36 57.54 -23.81
CA GLU A 12 25.00 57.82 -25.11
C GLU A 12 24.58 56.85 -26.22
N SER A 13 24.44 57.41 -27.42
CA SER A 13 24.20 56.82 -28.75
C SER A 13 24.30 57.97 -29.78
N PRO A 14 24.54 57.78 -31.09
CA PRO A 14 24.77 56.55 -31.86
C PRO A 14 25.97 56.62 -32.86
N GLY A 15 26.11 55.64 -33.75
CA GLY A 15 26.93 55.66 -35.00
C GLY A 15 26.78 54.34 -35.76
N GLU A 16 26.12 54.30 -36.93
CA GLU A 16 26.64 54.43 -38.32
C GLU A 16 27.50 53.23 -38.80
N VAL A 17 26.97 52.32 -39.66
CA VAL A 17 26.94 52.32 -41.17
C VAL A 17 28.25 51.71 -41.74
N ASP A 18 28.27 50.59 -42.49
CA ASP A 18 27.68 50.38 -43.84
C ASP A 18 27.66 48.87 -44.32
N SER A 19 27.11 48.66 -45.52
CA SER A 19 27.16 47.55 -46.52
C SER A 19 28.22 46.42 -46.41
N GLY A 20 28.03 45.21 -46.97
CA GLY A 20 26.91 44.59 -47.73
C GLY A 20 27.41 43.48 -48.68
N LYS A 21 26.55 42.49 -49.06
CA LYS A 21 26.54 41.73 -50.34
C LYS A 21 25.62 40.49 -50.34
N GLU A 22 24.57 40.57 -51.15
CA GLU A 22 23.89 39.45 -51.84
C GLU A 22 24.66 39.13 -53.16
N PRO A 23 24.43 38.01 -53.91
CA PRO A 23 23.13 37.57 -54.50
C PRO A 23 22.90 36.03 -54.47
N GLY A 24 21.84 35.40 -55.00
CA GLY A 24 20.58 35.76 -55.69
C GLY A 24 19.75 34.45 -55.83
N ILE A 25 18.60 34.29 -56.51
CA ILE A 25 17.97 34.90 -57.70
C ILE A 25 16.44 34.57 -57.67
N PHE A 26 15.57 35.47 -58.16
CA PHE A 26 14.22 35.35 -58.81
C PHE A 26 13.42 34.02 -58.76
N SER A 27 12.07 33.94 -58.85
CA SER A 27 10.87 34.82 -58.79
C SER A 27 9.63 33.86 -58.81
N ASP A 28 8.32 34.16 -58.89
CA ASP A 28 7.38 35.32 -59.03
C ASP A 28 6.15 35.03 -58.11
N ILE A 29 5.25 35.92 -57.66
CA ILE A 29 4.31 36.91 -58.26
C ILE A 29 2.99 36.32 -58.83
N ASP A 30 1.89 37.01 -58.50
CA ASP A 30 0.44 36.79 -58.77
C ASP A 30 -0.30 35.65 -58.05
N GLY A 31 -1.55 35.83 -57.57
CA GLY A 31 -2.44 37.00 -57.62
C GLY A 31 -3.63 36.93 -56.65
N VAL A 32 -4.37 38.03 -56.48
CA VAL A 32 -5.34 38.29 -55.39
C VAL A 32 -6.81 38.09 -55.84
N GLY A 33 -7.72 37.66 -54.94
CA GLY A 33 -9.17 37.86 -55.16
C GLY A 33 -10.19 37.05 -54.33
N HIS A 34 -10.87 37.71 -53.38
CA HIS A 34 -12.24 37.36 -52.91
C HIS A 34 -13.28 37.70 -54.02
N PRO A 35 -14.60 37.31 -54.02
CA PRO A 35 -15.51 37.29 -52.85
C PRO A 35 -16.75 36.31 -52.84
N LEU A 36 -17.51 36.35 -51.72
CA LEU A 36 -19.00 36.28 -51.53
C LEU A 36 -19.96 35.20 -52.13
N ALA A 37 -20.99 34.92 -51.30
CA ALA A 37 -22.42 34.63 -51.58
C ALA A 37 -22.99 33.18 -51.70
N GLU A 38 -23.99 32.95 -50.83
CA GLU A 38 -25.26 32.20 -50.94
C GLU A 38 -25.41 30.85 -51.69
N SER A 39 -26.06 29.88 -51.01
CA SER A 39 -27.37 29.36 -51.46
C SER A 39 -28.02 28.39 -50.44
N TRP A 40 -29.33 28.49 -50.27
CA TRP A 40 -30.15 27.45 -49.65
C TRP A 40 -30.52 26.37 -50.69
N ALA A 41 -30.49 25.09 -50.30
CA ALA A 41 -31.13 24.02 -51.09
C ALA A 41 -31.74 22.94 -50.18
N THR A 42 -33.06 22.88 -50.18
CA THR A 42 -33.85 21.79 -49.59
C THR A 42 -33.65 20.48 -50.36
N ARG A 43 -33.50 19.35 -49.65
CA ARG A 43 -33.82 18.01 -50.19
C ARG A 43 -34.60 17.18 -49.18
N SER A 44 -35.88 17.00 -49.48
CA SER A 44 -36.77 16.01 -48.86
C SER A 44 -36.39 14.59 -49.26
N TRP A 45 -36.54 13.64 -48.34
CA TRP A 45 -36.61 12.21 -48.66
C TRP A 45 -37.78 11.57 -47.91
N THR A 46 -38.82 11.21 -48.65
CA THR A 46 -39.99 10.46 -48.18
C THR A 46 -39.84 8.98 -48.54
N SER A 47 -39.84 8.09 -47.55
CA SER A 47 -40.66 6.85 -47.50
C SER A 47 -40.29 5.98 -46.29
N PRO A 48 -41.27 5.34 -45.62
CA PRO A 48 -41.09 4.79 -44.27
C PRO A 48 -40.40 3.41 -44.21
N ARG A 49 -39.89 3.06 -43.02
CA ARG A 49 -39.57 1.69 -42.59
C ARG A 49 -40.03 1.46 -41.12
N PRO A 50 -40.21 0.20 -40.69
CA PRO A 50 -41.12 -0.13 -39.57
C PRO A 50 -40.62 0.28 -38.18
N GLY A 51 -41.55 0.30 -37.23
CA GLY A 51 -41.28 0.65 -35.84
C GLY A 51 -40.17 -0.18 -35.19
N MET A 52 -39.29 0.49 -34.46
CA MET A 52 -38.30 -0.13 -33.58
C MET A 52 -38.71 0.07 -32.12
N GLU A 53 -39.53 -0.85 -31.61
CA GLU A 53 -39.60 -1.06 -30.18
C GLU A 53 -38.28 -1.71 -29.70
N HIS A 54 -37.74 -1.22 -28.59
CA HIS A 54 -36.57 -1.74 -27.85
C HIS A 54 -35.19 -1.75 -28.57
N CYS A 55 -34.30 -0.83 -28.17
CA CYS A 55 -32.84 -0.90 -28.37
C CYS A 55 -32.14 -0.33 -27.12
N TYR A 56 -31.49 -1.10 -26.23
CA TYR A 56 -30.33 -2.02 -26.38
C TYR A 56 -29.00 -1.32 -26.73
N THR A 57 -28.10 -1.27 -25.74
CA THR A 57 -26.71 -0.79 -25.89
C THR A 57 -25.85 -1.76 -26.70
N ALA A 58 -25.29 -1.30 -27.82
CA ALA A 58 -24.29 -2.03 -28.59
C ALA A 58 -22.87 -1.55 -28.28
N PRO A 59 -21.84 -2.43 -28.25
CA PRO A 59 -20.45 -2.02 -28.25
C PRO A 59 -19.95 -1.71 -29.66
N VAL A 60 -19.09 -0.69 -29.75
CA VAL A 60 -18.49 -0.19 -31.00
C VAL A 60 -17.67 -1.27 -31.71
N ARG A 61 -17.87 -1.41 -33.03
CA ARG A 61 -16.95 -2.16 -33.91
C ARG A 61 -15.87 -1.23 -34.44
N SER A 62 -14.62 -1.65 -34.39
CA SER A 62 -13.58 -1.23 -35.33
C SER A 62 -13.58 -2.20 -36.52
N ASN A 63 -13.91 -1.74 -37.72
CA ASN A 63 -13.73 -2.54 -38.93
C ASN A 63 -12.28 -2.40 -39.43
N SER A 64 -11.65 -3.53 -39.73
CA SER A 64 -10.37 -3.63 -40.40
C SER A 64 -10.57 -4.03 -41.87
N SER A 65 -10.12 -3.19 -42.80
CA SER A 65 -9.91 -3.55 -44.21
C SER A 65 -8.72 -2.74 -44.71
N GLY A 66 -7.62 -3.40 -45.03
CA GLY A 66 -6.36 -2.75 -45.41
C GLY A 66 -6.14 -2.70 -46.92
N LEU A 67 -5.55 -1.61 -47.38
CA LEU A 67 -4.76 -1.46 -48.61
C LEU A 67 -3.60 -0.50 -48.27
N LEU A 68 -2.41 -0.72 -48.85
CA LEU A 68 -1.13 -0.18 -48.35
C LEU A 68 -0.33 0.53 -49.44
N PRO A 69 0.26 1.70 -49.14
CA PRO A 69 1.73 1.75 -48.99
C PRO A 69 2.24 1.68 -47.53
N LYS A 70 3.51 2.08 -47.31
CA LYS A 70 4.14 2.29 -45.99
C LYS A 70 4.65 3.74 -45.85
N GLY A 71 4.94 4.15 -44.62
CA GLY A 71 5.75 5.33 -44.28
C GLY A 71 6.46 5.11 -42.94
N PRO A 72 7.42 5.98 -42.54
CA PRO A 72 8.09 5.88 -41.24
C PRO A 72 7.15 6.26 -40.08
N GLU A 73 7.23 5.54 -38.97
CA GLU A 73 6.35 5.73 -37.81
C GLU A 73 6.65 7.02 -37.04
N LEU A 74 5.76 8.00 -37.12
CA LEU A 74 5.64 9.07 -36.14
C LEU A 74 4.77 8.60 -34.96
N THR A 75 5.41 8.17 -33.88
CA THR A 75 4.75 7.70 -32.66
C THR A 75 4.20 8.86 -31.82
N LEU A 76 2.90 9.13 -31.97
CA LEU A 76 2.17 10.10 -31.13
C LEU A 76 1.83 9.50 -29.74
N PRO A 77 2.13 10.20 -28.62
CA PRO A 77 1.88 9.68 -27.28
C PRO A 77 0.39 9.64 -26.92
N ARG A 78 -0.08 8.51 -26.38
CA ARG A 78 -1.48 8.29 -25.95
C ARG A 78 -1.83 9.02 -24.64
N SER A 79 -3.09 9.46 -24.53
CA SER A 79 -3.64 10.23 -23.40
C SER A 79 -3.73 9.43 -22.08
N LYS A 80 -3.17 10.00 -21.00
CA LYS A 80 -3.24 9.47 -19.63
C LYS A 80 -4.55 9.83 -18.91
N THR A 81 -5.68 9.18 -19.22
CA THR A 81 -6.93 9.30 -18.44
C THR A 81 -7.77 8.01 -18.38
N GLU A 82 -7.17 6.92 -17.90
CA GLU A 82 -7.95 5.84 -17.27
C GLU A 82 -7.88 5.96 -15.75
N LYS A 83 -8.96 5.56 -15.06
CA LYS A 83 -8.95 5.44 -13.60
C LYS A 83 -8.05 4.26 -13.24
N LYS A 84 -7.14 4.42 -12.28
CA LYS A 84 -6.53 3.30 -11.57
C LYS A 84 -7.62 2.53 -10.81
N GLU A 85 -8.25 1.56 -11.47
CA GLU A 85 -8.52 0.29 -10.78
C GLU A 85 -7.16 -0.23 -10.31
N ILE A 86 -7.08 -0.88 -9.14
CA ILE A 86 -5.87 -1.64 -8.76
C ILE A 86 -5.74 -2.73 -9.82
N PRO A 87 -4.72 -2.70 -10.71
CA PRO A 87 -4.70 -3.66 -11.79
C PRO A 87 -4.49 -5.05 -11.19
N LYS A 88 -5.29 -6.02 -11.65
CA LYS A 88 -4.80 -7.39 -11.67
C LYS A 88 -3.71 -7.43 -12.73
N TYR A 89 -2.48 -7.17 -12.29
CA TYR A 89 -1.30 -7.33 -13.12
C TYR A 89 -1.15 -8.81 -13.47
N ASP A 90 -1.63 -9.16 -14.65
CA ASP A 90 -1.42 -10.44 -15.32
C ASP A 90 -0.12 -10.27 -16.13
N LEU A 91 1.00 -10.27 -15.39
CA LEU A 91 2.34 -9.99 -15.91
C LEU A 91 2.71 -11.00 -17.00
N LYS A 92 3.51 -10.59 -17.99
CA LYS A 92 3.95 -11.56 -19.02
C LYS A 92 4.74 -12.69 -18.37
N LEU A 93 5.57 -12.36 -17.38
CA LEU A 93 6.27 -13.32 -16.53
C LEU A 93 5.35 -14.32 -15.80
N ASP A 94 4.14 -13.93 -15.38
CA ASP A 94 3.23 -14.85 -14.67
C ASP A 94 2.75 -16.00 -15.57
N ARG A 95 2.61 -15.72 -16.87
CA ARG A 95 2.12 -16.67 -17.89
C ARG A 95 3.20 -17.64 -18.41
N LEU A 96 4.48 -17.39 -18.14
CA LEU A 96 5.57 -18.29 -18.54
C LEU A 96 5.50 -19.62 -17.76
N PRO A 97 5.86 -20.77 -18.35
CA PRO A 97 6.09 -22.01 -17.59
C PRO A 97 7.29 -21.88 -16.65
N GLU A 98 7.36 -22.68 -15.58
CA GLU A 98 8.43 -22.57 -14.57
C GLU A 98 9.85 -22.77 -15.14
N SER A 99 9.99 -23.54 -16.23
CA SER A 99 11.24 -23.72 -16.98
C SER A 99 11.72 -22.45 -17.71
N GLU A 100 10.79 -21.64 -18.24
CA GLU A 100 11.13 -20.37 -18.89
C GLU A 100 11.40 -19.27 -17.86
N LYS A 101 10.67 -19.25 -16.74
CA LYS A 101 10.98 -18.38 -15.59
C LYS A 101 12.38 -18.67 -15.03
N LYS A 102 12.73 -19.95 -14.92
CA LYS A 102 14.06 -20.40 -14.50
C LYS A 102 15.14 -19.89 -15.47
N LYS A 103 14.99 -20.12 -16.77
CA LYS A 103 15.90 -19.58 -17.79
C LYS A 103 16.00 -18.05 -17.76
N LEU A 104 14.90 -17.34 -17.49
CA LEU A 104 14.92 -15.87 -17.39
C LEU A 104 15.80 -15.39 -16.22
N ILE A 105 15.73 -16.05 -15.07
CA ILE A 105 16.56 -15.72 -13.89
C ILE A 105 18.01 -16.15 -14.09
N GLU A 106 18.25 -17.33 -14.69
CA GLU A 106 19.59 -17.78 -15.10
C GLU A 106 20.23 -16.85 -16.16
N ASN A 107 19.42 -16.20 -17.00
CA ASN A 107 19.83 -15.17 -17.96
C ASN A 107 19.77 -13.72 -17.40
N LEU A 108 19.51 -13.52 -16.11
CA LEU A 108 19.54 -12.20 -15.44
C LEU A 108 20.74 -12.04 -14.49
N VAL A 109 21.36 -13.16 -14.07
CA VAL A 109 22.28 -13.18 -12.92
C VAL A 109 23.43 -14.14 -13.17
N LYS A 110 24.66 -13.65 -13.01
CA LYS A 110 25.88 -14.46 -12.97
C LYS A 110 26.37 -14.55 -11.52
N ILE A 111 26.45 -15.76 -10.98
CA ILE A 111 27.04 -15.97 -9.64
C ILE A 111 28.57 -15.94 -9.80
N GLN A 112 29.24 -15.07 -9.05
CA GLN A 112 30.70 -14.93 -9.11
C GLN A 112 31.41 -15.99 -8.25
N ASN A 113 32.72 -16.11 -8.41
CA ASN A 113 33.57 -17.03 -7.63
C ASN A 113 33.70 -16.67 -6.14
N ASP A 114 33.21 -15.50 -5.73
CA ASP A 114 33.04 -15.04 -4.34
C ASP A 114 31.57 -15.13 -3.86
N GLY A 115 30.71 -15.76 -4.65
CA GLY A 115 29.30 -16.02 -4.37
C GLY A 115 28.39 -14.79 -4.28
N THR A 116 28.90 -13.60 -4.60
CA THR A 116 28.07 -12.43 -4.91
C THR A 116 27.37 -12.58 -6.27
N LEU A 117 26.26 -11.88 -6.44
CA LEU A 117 25.50 -11.86 -7.68
C LEU A 117 25.94 -10.69 -8.58
N GLU A 118 26.49 -10.96 -9.75
CA GLU A 118 26.72 -9.97 -10.80
C GLU A 118 25.43 -9.78 -11.62
N VAL A 119 24.98 -8.53 -11.70
CA VAL A 119 23.77 -8.12 -12.46
C VAL A 119 24.20 -7.37 -13.73
N ASP A 120 24.18 -8.06 -14.87
CA ASP A 120 24.42 -7.43 -16.18
C ASP A 120 23.13 -6.82 -16.74
N VAL A 121 23.07 -5.49 -16.70
CA VAL A 121 21.93 -4.70 -17.21
C VAL A 121 22.04 -4.40 -18.71
N ALA A 122 23.24 -4.49 -19.30
CA ALA A 122 23.45 -4.17 -20.71
C ALA A 122 22.86 -5.25 -21.64
N SER A 123 22.94 -6.52 -21.26
CA SER A 123 22.36 -7.64 -22.04
C SER A 123 20.85 -7.85 -21.81
N THR A 124 20.23 -7.19 -20.81
CA THR A 124 18.89 -7.56 -20.29
C THR A 124 17.85 -6.43 -20.29
N GLY A 125 18.11 -5.32 -21.01
CA GLY A 125 17.28 -4.10 -21.04
C GLY A 125 15.73 -4.28 -21.05
N PRO A 126 15.14 -5.20 -21.84
CA PRO A 126 13.68 -5.41 -21.82
C PRO A 126 13.14 -5.96 -20.50
N VAL A 127 13.89 -6.84 -19.83
CA VAL A 127 13.48 -7.50 -18.58
C VAL A 127 13.74 -6.60 -17.38
N ALA A 128 14.87 -5.88 -17.39
CA ALA A 128 15.16 -4.84 -16.40
C ALA A 128 14.05 -3.77 -16.37
N SER A 129 13.54 -3.35 -17.53
CA SER A 129 12.42 -2.41 -17.60
C SER A 129 11.11 -2.97 -17.03
N GLU A 130 10.77 -4.25 -17.27
CA GLU A 130 9.57 -4.88 -16.69
C GLU A 130 9.71 -5.04 -15.16
N LEU A 131 10.90 -5.40 -14.66
CA LEU A 131 11.20 -5.49 -13.22
C LEU A 131 11.18 -4.12 -12.51
N LEU A 132 11.69 -3.06 -13.13
CA LEU A 132 11.63 -1.70 -12.58
C LEU A 132 10.19 -1.15 -12.56
N GLU A 133 9.34 -1.54 -13.53
CA GLU A 133 7.90 -1.25 -13.44
C GLU A 133 7.25 -1.93 -12.22
N LEU A 134 7.68 -3.14 -11.83
CA LEU A 134 7.16 -3.83 -10.62
C LEU A 134 7.44 -3.06 -9.32
N ASP A 135 8.64 -2.49 -9.19
CA ASP A 135 9.04 -1.71 -8.01
C ASP A 135 8.35 -0.34 -7.96
N ALA A 136 8.23 0.34 -9.11
CA ALA A 136 7.49 1.60 -9.21
C ALA A 136 6.01 1.47 -8.77
N ILE A 137 5.41 0.29 -8.94
CA ILE A 137 4.03 -0.03 -8.49
C ILE A 137 3.93 -0.14 -6.96
N GLY A 138 5.02 -0.49 -6.26
CA GLY A 138 5.08 -0.59 -4.79
C GLY A 138 5.24 0.74 -4.06
N SER A 139 5.53 1.84 -4.78
CA SER A 139 5.67 3.16 -4.17
C SER A 139 4.35 3.66 -3.56
N ILE A 140 4.34 3.86 -2.24
CA ILE A 140 3.25 4.52 -1.51
C ILE A 140 3.18 5.98 -2.01
N PRO A 141 1.99 6.57 -2.25
CA PRO A 141 1.88 7.98 -2.62
C PRO A 141 2.59 8.92 -1.63
N GLU A 142 3.21 10.00 -2.14
CA GLU A 142 3.88 11.05 -1.33
C GLU A 142 2.96 11.79 -0.32
N ASP A 143 1.66 11.45 -0.26
CA ASP A 143 0.63 12.07 0.60
C ASP A 143 0.74 11.72 2.11
N ILE A 144 1.83 11.09 2.55
CA ILE A 144 2.20 10.99 3.98
C ILE A 144 3.52 11.76 4.21
N LYS A 145 3.42 13.09 4.11
CA LYS A 145 4.39 14.01 4.72
C LYS A 145 3.67 14.88 5.74
N ASP A 146 4.35 15.09 6.86
CA ASP A 146 4.05 16.08 7.90
C ASP A 146 2.70 15.93 8.63
N THR A 147 2.48 14.74 9.21
CA THR A 147 1.91 14.68 10.57
C THR A 147 3.03 14.40 11.55
N THR A 148 3.62 15.45 12.10
CA THR A 148 4.32 15.40 13.39
C THR A 148 3.28 15.03 14.44
N PHE A 149 3.21 13.73 14.79
CA PHE A 149 2.42 13.30 15.92
C PHE A 149 3.07 13.84 17.20
N GLU A 150 2.35 14.70 17.92
CA GLU A 150 2.77 15.16 19.24
C GLU A 150 2.96 13.94 20.17
N PHE A 151 4.12 13.87 20.83
CA PHE A 151 4.43 12.86 21.84
C PHE A 151 3.58 13.11 23.10
N GLY A 152 2.31 12.72 23.05
CA GLY A 152 1.33 12.95 24.13
C GLY A 152 0.41 11.76 24.42
N LYS A 153 0.63 10.59 23.80
CA LYS A 153 -0.15 9.36 24.07
C LYS A 153 0.65 8.38 24.91
N SER A 154 0.14 8.04 26.09
CA SER A 154 0.69 6.95 26.90
C SER A 154 0.56 5.62 26.16
N ILE A 155 1.69 5.00 25.85
CA ILE A 155 1.73 3.68 25.19
C ILE A 155 1.38 2.62 26.25
N PRO A 156 0.38 1.75 26.02
CA PRO A 156 0.03 0.72 26.98
C PRO A 156 1.16 -0.33 27.07
N ARG A 157 1.27 -0.98 28.24
CA ARG A 157 2.16 -2.14 28.40
C ARG A 157 1.76 -3.23 27.40
N LEU A 158 2.74 -3.81 26.70
CA LEU A 158 2.53 -4.80 25.63
C LEU A 158 3.33 -6.07 25.89
N LYS A 159 2.82 -7.22 25.43
CA LYS A 159 3.57 -8.47 25.21
C LYS A 159 4.24 -8.42 23.84
N ILE A 160 5.56 -8.23 23.80
CA ILE A 160 6.35 -8.06 22.56
C ILE A 160 7.18 -9.31 22.32
N ALA A 161 7.06 -9.91 21.14
CA ALA A 161 7.93 -10.99 20.69
C ALA A 161 9.01 -10.45 19.75
N ILE A 162 10.28 -10.63 20.10
CA ILE A 162 11.44 -10.28 19.28
C ILE A 162 11.97 -11.56 18.65
N LEU A 163 11.96 -11.67 17.32
CA LEU A 163 12.32 -12.87 16.56
C LEU A 163 13.65 -12.63 15.82
N VAL A 164 14.75 -13.20 16.32
CA VAL A 164 16.10 -12.96 15.78
C VAL A 164 16.76 -14.25 15.33
N VAL A 165 17.12 -14.32 14.05
CA VAL A 165 17.89 -15.41 13.45
C VAL A 165 19.23 -14.88 12.98
N GLY A 166 20.33 -15.50 13.43
CA GLY A 166 21.69 -15.00 13.15
C GLY A 166 22.73 -15.43 14.19
N THR A 167 23.87 -14.74 14.15
CA THR A 167 25.03 -14.94 15.04
C THR A 167 24.97 -14.01 16.26
N ARG A 168 26.01 -14.01 17.11
CA ARG A 168 26.10 -13.11 18.28
C ARG A 168 25.99 -11.63 17.88
N GLY A 169 26.57 -11.25 16.74
CA GLY A 169 26.52 -9.89 16.21
C GLY A 169 25.11 -9.44 15.79
N ASP A 170 24.24 -10.39 15.43
CA ASP A 170 22.83 -10.13 15.14
C ASP A 170 22.01 -10.06 16.44
N VAL A 171 22.25 -10.98 17.40
CA VAL A 171 21.45 -11.12 18.62
C VAL A 171 21.73 -10.05 19.67
N GLN A 172 22.99 -9.64 19.86
CA GLN A 172 23.39 -8.71 20.92
C GLN A 172 22.73 -7.32 20.83
N PRO A 173 22.58 -6.69 19.65
CA PRO A 173 21.79 -5.45 19.49
C PRO A 173 20.35 -5.57 19.99
N PHE A 174 19.69 -6.71 19.70
CA PHE A 174 18.32 -6.95 20.15
C PHE A 174 18.21 -7.19 21.66
N ILE A 175 19.26 -7.67 22.33
CA ILE A 175 19.28 -7.77 23.79
C ILE A 175 19.29 -6.38 24.42
N ALA A 176 20.11 -5.45 23.92
CA ALA A 176 20.12 -4.06 24.40
C ALA A 176 18.73 -3.40 24.22
N PHE A 177 18.17 -3.55 23.01
CA PHE A 177 16.83 -3.06 22.67
C PHE A 177 15.74 -3.69 23.56
N ALA A 178 15.78 -5.00 23.79
CA ALA A 178 14.84 -5.71 24.65
C ALA A 178 14.89 -5.23 26.11
N LYS A 179 16.10 -5.03 26.67
CA LYS A 179 16.27 -4.52 28.04
C LYS A 179 15.67 -3.12 28.18
N LYS A 180 15.86 -2.23 27.19
CA LYS A 180 15.26 -0.88 27.21
C LYS A 180 13.73 -0.92 27.12
N LEU A 181 13.16 -1.79 26.29
CA LEU A 181 11.70 -2.01 26.22
C LEU A 181 11.12 -2.58 27.53
N GLN A 182 11.88 -3.41 28.26
CA GLN A 182 11.49 -4.01 29.54
C GLN A 182 11.64 -3.03 30.73
N ALA A 183 12.44 -1.97 30.60
CA ALA A 183 12.83 -1.10 31.70
C ALA A 183 11.65 -0.35 32.35
N PHE A 184 11.71 -0.24 33.68
CA PHE A 184 10.80 0.56 34.51
C PHE A 184 11.60 1.65 35.24
N ALA A 185 11.56 2.89 34.74
CA ALA A 185 12.01 4.03 35.52
C ALA A 185 11.10 4.30 36.74
N LYS A 186 11.72 4.76 37.82
CA LYS A 186 11.07 5.51 38.92
C LYS A 186 11.63 6.92 38.88
N ILE A 187 10.80 7.91 38.56
CA ILE A 187 11.15 9.32 38.79
C ILE A 187 10.69 9.69 40.20
N MET A 188 11.48 10.49 40.93
CA MET A 188 11.15 10.87 42.31
C MET A 188 9.75 11.52 42.39
N ASN A 189 8.95 11.04 43.34
CA ASN A 189 7.60 11.52 43.69
C ASN A 189 6.51 11.43 42.59
N SER A 190 6.70 10.64 41.53
CA SER A 190 5.59 10.18 40.68
C SER A 190 5.88 8.81 40.06
N ILE A 191 4.87 7.93 39.99
CA ILE A 191 4.98 6.65 39.27
C ILE A 191 4.82 6.92 37.76
N THR A 192 5.81 7.58 37.17
CA THR A 192 6.04 7.64 35.72
C THR A 192 7.08 6.59 35.36
N MET A 193 6.68 5.63 34.53
CA MET A 193 7.53 4.52 34.07
C MET A 193 8.49 4.98 32.95
N GLU A 194 9.36 4.07 32.52
CA GLU A 194 9.81 4.04 31.11
C GLU A 194 8.71 3.33 30.30
N PHE A 195 8.86 2.03 30.04
CA PHE A 195 8.01 1.32 29.07
C PHE A 195 7.50 -0.02 29.60
N GLY A 196 8.31 -0.73 30.39
CA GLY A 196 7.88 -1.88 31.19
C GLY A 196 7.31 -3.06 30.41
N HIS A 197 7.49 -3.12 29.09
CA HIS A 197 6.85 -4.12 28.23
C HIS A 197 7.24 -5.54 28.67
N HIS A 198 6.34 -6.51 28.48
CA HIS A 198 6.65 -7.92 28.67
C HIS A 198 7.32 -8.42 27.38
N VAL A 199 8.66 -8.36 27.36
CA VAL A 199 9.46 -8.70 26.19
C VAL A 199 9.94 -10.16 26.27
N ARG A 200 9.68 -10.91 25.21
CA ARG A 200 10.24 -12.23 24.95
C ARG A 200 11.20 -12.13 23.77
N LEU A 201 12.44 -12.57 23.94
CA LEU A 201 13.44 -12.66 22.88
C LEU A 201 13.57 -14.12 22.43
N ALA A 202 13.17 -14.39 21.19
CA ALA A 202 13.27 -15.70 20.57
C ALA A 202 14.44 -15.75 19.59
N THR A 203 15.37 -16.67 19.83
CA THR A 203 16.53 -16.92 18.97
C THR A 203 17.04 -18.36 19.17
N HIS A 204 18.14 -18.74 18.51
CA HIS A 204 18.70 -20.08 18.57
C HIS A 204 19.08 -20.50 20.00
N VAL A 205 18.89 -21.79 20.32
CA VAL A 205 19.12 -22.35 21.67
C VAL A 205 20.52 -22.08 22.22
N ASN A 206 21.52 -21.95 21.35
CA ASN A 206 22.91 -21.62 21.69
C ASN A 206 23.06 -20.28 22.44
N PHE A 207 22.10 -19.37 22.33
CA PHE A 207 22.09 -18.07 23.03
C PHE A 207 21.18 -18.03 24.26
N SER A 208 20.53 -19.15 24.63
CA SER A 208 19.63 -19.24 25.80
C SER A 208 20.24 -18.65 27.07
N THR A 209 21.44 -19.11 27.43
CA THR A 209 22.16 -18.63 28.63
C THR A 209 22.45 -17.14 28.58
N PHE A 210 22.83 -16.61 27.41
CA PHE A 210 23.19 -15.19 27.22
C PHE A 210 21.97 -14.25 27.27
N VAL A 211 20.82 -14.70 26.75
CA VAL A 211 19.55 -13.96 26.85
C VAL A 211 19.04 -13.98 28.29
N LYS A 212 19.07 -15.15 28.95
CA LYS A 212 18.62 -15.30 30.35
C LYS A 212 19.51 -14.55 31.35
N SER A 213 20.84 -14.55 31.16
CA SER A 213 21.76 -13.79 32.03
C SER A 213 21.54 -12.28 31.93
N CYS A 214 20.93 -11.80 30.85
CA CYS A 214 20.55 -10.40 30.67
C CYS A 214 19.19 -10.02 31.30
N GLY A 215 18.48 -10.96 31.94
CA GLY A 215 17.18 -10.73 32.59
C GLY A 215 15.97 -10.81 31.66
N LEU A 216 16.13 -11.36 30.45
CA LEU A 216 15.09 -11.44 29.42
C LEU A 216 14.46 -12.84 29.34
N GLU A 217 13.17 -12.89 29.01
CA GLU A 217 12.46 -14.14 28.73
C GLU A 217 12.93 -14.72 27.38
N PHE A 218 13.37 -15.98 27.39
CA PHE A 218 13.95 -16.65 26.23
C PHE A 218 12.99 -17.68 25.62
N TYR A 219 12.93 -17.74 24.28
CA TYR A 219 12.25 -18.82 23.57
C TYR A 219 13.12 -19.39 22.42
N PRO A 220 13.28 -20.72 22.30
CA PRO A 220 14.12 -21.33 21.27
C PRO A 220 13.46 -21.24 19.89
N LEU A 221 14.17 -20.62 18.95
CA LEU A 221 13.95 -20.83 17.52
C LEU A 221 14.72 -22.05 17.04
N GLY A 222 14.19 -22.72 16.02
CA GLY A 222 14.82 -23.87 15.39
C GLY A 222 16.10 -23.53 14.62
N GLY A 223 16.80 -24.57 14.17
CA GLY A 223 18.07 -24.44 13.45
C GLY A 223 19.27 -23.98 14.29
N ASP A 224 20.47 -24.16 13.73
CA ASP A 224 21.77 -23.86 14.34
C ASP A 224 22.54 -22.81 13.51
N PRO A 225 22.89 -21.64 14.08
CA PRO A 225 23.63 -20.60 13.37
C PRO A 225 25.05 -21.03 12.99
N ARG A 226 25.65 -22.02 13.65
CA ARG A 226 26.96 -22.59 13.26
C ARG A 226 26.87 -23.28 11.91
N VAL A 227 25.86 -24.14 11.73
CA VAL A 227 25.61 -24.87 10.48
C VAL A 227 25.28 -23.90 9.35
N MET A 228 24.48 -22.86 9.61
CA MET A 228 24.12 -21.86 8.60
C MET A 228 25.29 -20.97 8.20
N ALA A 229 26.02 -20.38 9.16
CA ALA A 229 27.19 -19.55 8.87
C ALA A 229 28.28 -20.35 8.16
N GLY A 230 28.55 -21.59 8.62
CA GLY A 230 29.53 -22.47 7.99
C GLY A 230 29.11 -23.00 6.61
N TYR A 231 27.81 -23.08 6.32
CA TYR A 231 27.32 -23.32 4.96
C TYR A 231 27.51 -22.09 4.06
N MET A 232 27.16 -20.90 4.53
CA MET A 232 27.28 -19.67 3.74
C MET A 232 28.73 -19.27 3.49
N ALA A 233 29.67 -19.52 4.41
CA ALA A 233 31.09 -19.31 4.18
C ALA A 233 31.64 -20.22 3.08
N ARG A 234 31.40 -21.54 3.17
CA ARG A 234 31.90 -22.53 2.18
C ARG A 234 31.27 -22.37 0.80
N ASN A 235 30.02 -21.91 0.73
CA ASN A 235 29.30 -21.65 -0.52
C ASN A 235 29.28 -20.15 -0.91
N LYS A 236 30.08 -19.34 -0.20
CA LYS A 236 30.28 -17.90 -0.35
C LYS A 236 28.98 -17.06 -0.51
N GLY A 237 27.89 -17.49 0.13
CA GLY A 237 26.57 -16.90 -0.02
C GLY A 237 25.63 -17.75 -0.90
N PHE A 238 25.58 -17.48 -2.21
CA PHE A 238 24.55 -18.01 -3.10
C PHE A 238 24.99 -19.12 -4.08
N ILE A 239 26.23 -19.60 -4.04
CA ILE A 239 26.70 -20.67 -4.96
C ILE A 239 25.91 -21.96 -4.65
N LEU A 240 25.36 -22.61 -5.68
CA LEU A 240 24.62 -23.88 -5.51
C LEU A 240 25.56 -25.02 -5.10
N SER A 241 25.40 -25.48 -3.86
CA SER A 241 26.10 -26.62 -3.28
C SER A 241 25.67 -27.98 -3.86
N GLY A 242 26.40 -29.03 -3.48
CA GLY A 242 25.98 -30.40 -3.74
C GLY A 242 24.64 -30.79 -3.08
N PRO A 243 23.96 -31.85 -3.58
CA PRO A 243 22.58 -32.19 -3.17
C PRO A 243 22.38 -32.45 -1.68
N THR A 244 23.40 -32.94 -0.99
CA THR A 244 23.41 -33.23 0.45
C THR A 244 23.34 -31.96 1.30
N GLU A 245 24.12 -30.93 0.98
CA GLU A 245 24.15 -29.70 1.77
C GLU A 245 22.86 -28.88 1.61
N ILE A 246 22.28 -28.87 0.41
CA ILE A 246 20.97 -28.25 0.14
C ILE A 246 19.88 -28.85 1.05
N ASN A 247 19.91 -30.16 1.30
CA ASN A 247 18.95 -30.81 2.20
C ASN A 247 19.16 -30.39 3.67
N ILE A 248 20.40 -30.19 4.10
CA ILE A 248 20.72 -29.67 5.44
C ILE A 248 20.18 -28.24 5.58
N GLN A 249 20.53 -27.33 4.66
CA GLN A 249 20.07 -25.93 4.71
C GLN A 249 18.54 -25.83 4.71
N ARG A 250 17.85 -26.62 3.87
CA ARG A 250 16.38 -26.70 3.84
C ARG A 250 15.77 -27.19 5.15
N LYS A 251 16.42 -28.13 5.84
CA LYS A 251 16.00 -28.59 7.17
C LYS A 251 16.11 -27.45 8.20
N GLN A 252 17.26 -26.77 8.25
CA GLN A 252 17.50 -25.63 9.16
C GLN A 252 16.43 -24.53 8.97
N LEU A 253 16.22 -24.10 7.72
CA LEU A 253 15.23 -23.08 7.38
C LEU A 253 13.80 -23.50 7.77
N LYS A 254 13.43 -24.76 7.54
CA LYS A 254 12.12 -25.28 7.91
C LYS A 254 11.91 -25.28 9.44
N GLU A 255 12.93 -25.67 10.21
CA GLU A 255 12.88 -25.67 11.68
C GLU A 255 12.74 -24.25 12.24
N ILE A 256 13.47 -23.26 11.66
CA ILE A 256 13.28 -21.85 11.95
C ILE A 256 11.82 -21.46 11.73
N ILE A 257 11.30 -21.61 10.49
CA ILE A 257 9.95 -21.17 10.13
C ILE A 257 8.87 -21.83 11.00
N ASP A 258 8.96 -23.15 11.23
CA ASP A 258 7.98 -23.90 12.05
C ASP A 258 7.98 -23.44 13.53
N SER A 259 9.08 -22.87 14.04
CA SER A 259 9.22 -22.42 15.44
C SER A 259 8.68 -21.01 15.73
N LEU A 260 8.49 -20.15 14.71
CA LEU A 260 8.11 -18.74 14.89
C LEU A 260 6.72 -18.54 15.48
N LEU A 261 5.73 -19.35 15.09
CA LEU A 261 4.38 -19.26 15.65
C LEU A 261 4.35 -19.68 17.13
N PRO A 262 4.94 -20.83 17.54
CA PRO A 262 5.17 -21.16 18.94
C PRO A 262 5.89 -20.05 19.73
N ALA A 263 6.95 -19.43 19.19
CA ALA A 263 7.63 -18.34 19.88
C ALA A 263 6.70 -17.17 20.25
N CYS A 264 5.73 -16.85 19.38
CA CYS A 264 4.76 -15.79 19.60
C CYS A 264 3.51 -16.18 20.42
N THR A 265 3.27 -17.48 20.70
CA THR A 265 1.98 -17.96 21.26
C THR A 265 2.07 -19.11 22.27
N GLY A 266 3.21 -19.76 22.40
CA GLY A 266 3.45 -20.80 23.41
C GLY A 266 3.62 -20.18 24.79
N PRO A 267 3.34 -20.92 25.88
CA PRO A 267 3.65 -20.46 27.22
C PRO A 267 5.15 -20.19 27.38
N ASP A 268 5.52 -19.43 28.40
CA ASP A 268 6.92 -19.37 28.84
C ASP A 268 7.41 -20.77 29.26
N LEU A 269 8.67 -21.07 28.94
CA LEU A 269 9.23 -22.41 29.12
C LEU A 269 9.61 -22.72 30.56
N ASP A 270 9.97 -21.70 31.34
CA ASP A 270 10.42 -21.86 32.72
C ASP A 270 9.24 -21.75 33.71
N SER A 271 8.36 -20.75 33.52
CA SER A 271 7.22 -20.47 34.41
C SER A 271 5.89 -21.08 33.96
N GLY A 272 5.77 -21.54 32.71
CA GLY A 272 4.51 -22.02 32.14
C GLY A 272 3.48 -20.93 31.84
N MET A 273 3.80 -19.64 32.08
CA MET A 273 2.84 -18.55 31.96
C MET A 273 2.37 -18.32 30.51
N PRO A 274 1.07 -18.06 30.26
CA PRO A 274 0.55 -17.89 28.91
C PRO A 274 1.04 -16.59 28.25
N PHE A 275 1.71 -16.74 27.12
CA PHE A 275 2.20 -15.63 26.30
C PHE A 275 1.50 -15.62 24.94
N ARG A 276 1.04 -14.43 24.53
CA ARG A 276 0.57 -14.15 23.18
C ARG A 276 1.08 -12.78 22.78
N ALA A 277 1.87 -12.72 21.71
CA ALA A 277 2.37 -11.46 21.18
C ALA A 277 1.22 -10.50 20.83
N GLN A 278 1.41 -9.23 21.17
CA GLN A 278 0.58 -8.08 20.79
C GLN A 278 1.31 -7.18 19.78
N ALA A 279 2.63 -7.29 19.69
CA ALA A 279 3.47 -6.74 18.64
C ALA A 279 4.66 -7.68 18.38
N ILE A 280 5.23 -7.64 17.17
CA ILE A 280 6.40 -8.42 16.78
C ILE A 280 7.51 -7.47 16.32
N ILE A 281 8.74 -7.73 16.76
CA ILE A 281 9.97 -7.18 16.19
C ILE A 281 10.72 -8.35 15.55
N ALA A 282 11.26 -8.21 14.35
CA ALA A 282 12.01 -9.30 13.71
C ALA A 282 13.14 -8.80 12.81
N ASN A 283 14.13 -9.66 12.55
CA ASN A 283 15.08 -9.46 11.45
C ASN A 283 14.71 -10.29 10.21
N PRO A 284 15.10 -9.87 8.99
CA PRO A 284 14.76 -10.55 7.74
C PRO A 284 15.12 -12.05 7.66
N PRO A 285 16.27 -12.53 8.20
CA PRO A 285 16.63 -13.96 8.20
C PRO A 285 15.66 -14.90 8.91
N ALA A 286 14.68 -14.39 9.66
CA ALA A 286 13.61 -15.23 10.21
C ALA A 286 12.60 -15.71 9.15
N TYR A 287 12.46 -15.01 8.01
CA TYR A 287 11.62 -15.29 6.83
C TYR A 287 10.09 -15.47 7.02
N GLY A 288 9.61 -16.10 8.10
CA GLY A 288 8.19 -16.36 8.35
C GLY A 288 7.50 -15.33 9.25
N HIS A 289 8.25 -14.37 9.82
CA HIS A 289 7.78 -13.38 10.80
C HIS A 289 6.53 -12.61 10.33
N LEU A 290 6.50 -12.17 9.08
CA LEU A 290 5.37 -11.51 8.45
C LEU A 290 4.09 -12.35 8.44
N HIS A 291 4.21 -13.65 8.22
CA HIS A 291 3.06 -14.54 8.12
C HIS A 291 2.51 -14.89 9.50
N VAL A 292 3.37 -14.93 10.52
CA VAL A 292 2.95 -15.02 11.92
C VAL A 292 2.22 -13.73 12.34
N ALA A 293 2.75 -12.55 11.99
CA ALA A 293 2.07 -11.27 12.22
C ALA A 293 0.70 -11.20 11.52
N GLU A 294 0.61 -11.62 10.26
CA GLU A 294 -0.67 -11.72 9.51
C GLU A 294 -1.66 -12.67 10.18
N ALA A 295 -1.20 -13.81 10.71
CA ALA A 295 -2.06 -14.80 11.35
C ALA A 295 -2.56 -14.35 12.74
N LEU A 296 -1.72 -13.64 13.50
CA LEU A 296 -2.06 -13.14 14.83
C LEU A 296 -2.82 -11.80 14.81
N GLY A 297 -2.74 -11.07 13.70
CA GLY A 297 -3.36 -9.76 13.52
C GLY A 297 -2.65 -8.64 14.30
N VAL A 298 -1.32 -8.71 14.42
CA VAL A 298 -0.49 -7.80 15.24
C VAL A 298 0.48 -6.98 14.37
N PRO A 299 0.88 -5.77 14.80
CA PRO A 299 1.93 -5.01 14.13
C PRO A 299 3.27 -5.76 14.12
N LEU A 300 4.07 -5.51 13.09
CA LEU A 300 5.40 -6.05 12.87
C LEU A 300 6.34 -4.90 12.49
N HIS A 301 7.45 -4.76 13.21
CA HIS A 301 8.58 -3.94 12.80
C HIS A 301 9.79 -4.79 12.42
N ILE A 302 10.44 -4.40 11.34
CA ILE A 302 11.71 -4.97 10.94
C ILE A 302 12.80 -4.14 11.60
N PHE A 303 13.73 -4.79 12.28
CA PHE A 303 14.98 -4.16 12.69
C PHE A 303 16.12 -4.98 12.11
N PHE A 304 17.15 -4.32 11.59
CA PHE A 304 18.30 -5.04 11.06
C PHE A 304 19.61 -4.26 11.14
N THR A 305 20.69 -5.02 11.07
CA THR A 305 22.07 -4.54 11.13
C THR A 305 22.63 -4.18 9.75
N MET A 306 22.10 -4.74 8.66
CA MET A 306 22.52 -4.49 7.26
C MET A 306 21.34 -4.00 6.40
N PRO A 307 21.57 -3.26 5.29
CA PRO A 307 20.48 -2.72 4.48
C PRO A 307 19.73 -3.81 3.69
N TRP A 308 18.40 -3.70 3.68
CA TRP A 308 17.48 -4.56 2.93
C TRP A 308 16.40 -3.79 2.15
N THR A 309 16.32 -2.47 2.33
CA THR A 309 15.34 -1.61 1.66
C THR A 309 15.93 -1.11 0.34
N PRO A 310 15.25 -1.31 -0.82
CA PRO A 310 15.75 -0.86 -2.10
C PRO A 310 16.09 0.62 -2.13
N THR A 311 17.32 0.94 -2.55
CA THR A 311 17.84 2.30 -2.73
C THR A 311 18.64 2.42 -4.03
N ASN A 312 18.79 3.64 -4.53
CA ASN A 312 19.69 4.00 -5.63
C ASN A 312 21.11 4.38 -5.17
N GLU A 313 21.40 4.45 -3.86
CA GLU A 313 22.69 4.95 -3.34
C GLU A 313 23.77 3.86 -3.19
N PHE A 314 23.37 2.61 -2.95
CA PHE A 314 24.27 1.45 -2.89
C PHE A 314 23.54 0.13 -3.24
N PRO A 315 24.22 -0.88 -3.80
CA PRO A 315 23.59 -2.16 -4.16
C PRO A 315 23.19 -2.98 -2.92
N HIS A 316 22.37 -4.00 -3.10
CA HIS A 316 22.04 -4.95 -2.04
C HIS A 316 23.32 -5.66 -1.56
N PRO A 317 23.56 -5.84 -0.24
CA PRO A 317 24.77 -6.47 0.31
C PRO A 317 25.18 -7.88 -0.17
N PHE A 318 24.40 -8.55 -1.03
CA PHE A 318 24.75 -9.83 -1.65
C PHE A 318 24.93 -9.76 -3.18
N ALA A 319 24.83 -8.58 -3.77
CA ALA A 319 24.94 -8.33 -5.20
C ALA A 319 26.06 -7.34 -5.48
N ARG A 320 26.90 -7.65 -6.46
CA ARG A 320 27.88 -6.72 -7.02
C ARG A 320 27.34 -6.14 -8.30
N VAL A 321 27.28 -4.82 -8.33
CA VAL A 321 26.73 -4.07 -9.46
C VAL A 321 27.71 -2.95 -9.79
N PRO A 322 28.35 -2.96 -10.97
CA PRO A 322 29.33 -1.93 -11.33
C PRO A 322 28.69 -0.58 -11.72
N GLN A 323 27.37 -0.54 -11.92
CA GLN A 323 26.64 0.64 -12.39
C GLN A 323 25.60 1.10 -11.36
N SER A 324 25.70 2.35 -10.90
CA SER A 324 24.80 2.92 -9.88
C SER A 324 23.32 2.92 -10.29
N ALA A 325 23.03 3.10 -11.59
CA ALA A 325 21.68 3.01 -12.14
C ALA A 325 20.99 1.64 -11.92
N ALA A 326 21.75 0.60 -11.56
CA ALA A 326 21.27 -0.76 -11.33
C ALA A 326 21.27 -1.18 -9.85
N TYR A 327 21.70 -0.31 -8.92
CA TYR A 327 21.72 -0.61 -7.48
C TYR A 327 20.33 -1.00 -6.97
N ARG A 328 19.29 -0.24 -7.34
CA ARG A 328 17.91 -0.51 -6.94
C ARG A 328 17.36 -1.83 -7.48
N LEU A 329 17.74 -2.19 -8.71
CA LEU A 329 17.36 -3.46 -9.36
C LEU A 329 17.94 -4.68 -8.63
N SER A 330 19.14 -4.55 -8.04
CA SER A 330 19.79 -5.64 -7.31
C SER A 330 18.96 -6.17 -6.14
N TYR A 331 18.23 -5.30 -5.43
CA TYR A 331 17.36 -5.71 -4.32
C TYR A 331 16.22 -6.61 -4.79
N LEU A 332 15.58 -6.24 -5.91
CA LEU A 332 14.48 -7.02 -6.51
C LEU A 332 14.96 -8.40 -6.96
N ILE A 333 16.19 -8.47 -7.51
CA ILE A 333 16.80 -9.73 -7.95
C ILE A 333 17.10 -10.65 -6.74
N VAL A 334 17.71 -10.10 -5.69
CA VAL A 334 17.99 -10.85 -4.45
C VAL A 334 16.69 -11.34 -3.80
N ASP A 335 15.67 -10.47 -3.67
CA ASP A 335 14.34 -10.82 -3.16
C ASP A 335 13.71 -11.97 -3.95
N LEU A 336 13.79 -11.93 -5.29
CA LEU A 336 13.22 -12.99 -6.16
C LEU A 336 13.94 -14.33 -5.97
N ILE A 337 15.26 -14.33 -5.83
CA ILE A 337 16.07 -15.54 -5.58
C ILE A 337 15.77 -16.12 -4.20
N VAL A 338 15.74 -15.28 -3.17
CA VAL A 338 15.37 -15.65 -1.80
C VAL A 338 13.95 -16.23 -1.78
N TRP A 339 12.98 -15.53 -2.38
CA TRP A 339 11.59 -16.00 -2.47
C TRP A 339 11.47 -17.34 -3.19
N TRP A 340 12.19 -17.53 -4.31
CA TRP A 340 12.22 -18.79 -5.04
C TRP A 340 12.72 -19.96 -4.17
N GLY A 341 13.76 -19.73 -3.36
CA GLY A 341 14.27 -20.73 -2.42
C GLY A 341 13.31 -21.08 -1.29
N ILE A 342 12.60 -20.09 -0.71
CA ILE A 342 11.80 -20.28 0.51
C ILE A 342 10.31 -20.54 0.29
N ARG A 343 9.74 -20.19 -0.88
CA ARG A 343 8.30 -20.23 -1.21
C ARG A 343 7.60 -21.53 -0.84
N GLY A 344 8.25 -22.67 -1.07
CA GLY A 344 7.70 -24.00 -0.75
C GLY A 344 7.41 -24.18 0.74
N PHE A 345 8.40 -23.88 1.59
CA PHE A 345 8.29 -23.96 3.05
C PHE A 345 7.27 -22.96 3.58
N ILE A 346 7.31 -21.72 3.09
CA ILE A 346 6.38 -20.65 3.46
C ILE A 346 4.94 -21.03 3.13
N ASN A 347 4.65 -21.53 1.93
CA ASN A 347 3.30 -21.92 1.55
C ASN A 347 2.78 -23.14 2.31
N ASP A 348 3.65 -24.10 2.65
CA ASP A 348 3.29 -25.23 3.50
C ASP A 348 3.00 -24.78 4.95
N PHE A 349 3.85 -23.94 5.52
CA PHE A 349 3.67 -23.32 6.85
C PHE A 349 2.37 -22.50 6.93
N ARG A 350 2.12 -21.64 5.94
CA ARG A 350 0.87 -20.86 5.82
C ARG A 350 -0.35 -21.77 5.82
N LYS A 351 -0.35 -22.83 5.01
CA LYS A 351 -1.48 -23.76 4.88
C LYS A 351 -1.68 -24.66 6.11
N ARG A 352 -0.61 -25.27 6.63
CA ARG A 352 -0.68 -26.26 7.72
C ARG A 352 -0.78 -25.64 9.10
N LYS A 353 0.09 -24.68 9.42
CA LYS A 353 0.20 -24.08 10.76
C LYS A 353 -0.69 -22.85 10.89
N LEU A 354 -0.50 -21.85 10.05
CA LEU A 354 -1.17 -20.53 10.17
C LEU A 354 -2.62 -20.49 9.66
N LYS A 355 -3.07 -21.52 8.93
CA LYS A 355 -4.38 -21.58 8.24
C LYS A 355 -4.64 -20.43 7.25
N LEU A 356 -3.57 -19.84 6.73
CA LEU A 356 -3.59 -18.77 5.73
C LEU A 356 -3.55 -19.35 4.30
N PRO A 357 -4.09 -18.64 3.29
CA PRO A 357 -3.97 -19.04 1.90
C PRO A 357 -2.52 -18.94 1.40
N PRO A 358 -2.10 -19.79 0.45
CA PRO A 358 -0.78 -19.72 -0.17
C PRO A 358 -0.63 -18.46 -1.03
N ILE A 359 0.62 -18.01 -1.19
CA ILE A 359 1.05 -16.91 -2.05
C ILE A 359 1.39 -17.48 -3.44
N ALA A 360 1.13 -16.70 -4.50
CA ALA A 360 1.00 -17.17 -5.89
C ALA A 360 2.36 -17.44 -6.60
N TYR A 361 2.63 -16.81 -7.74
CA TYR A 361 3.98 -16.72 -8.34
C TYR A 361 4.47 -15.27 -8.22
N PHE A 362 4.33 -14.43 -9.25
CA PHE A 362 4.79 -13.03 -9.21
C PHE A 362 3.76 -12.08 -8.57
N SER A 363 3.22 -12.49 -7.42
CA SER A 363 2.53 -11.53 -6.54
C SER A 363 3.57 -10.61 -5.92
N THR A 364 3.81 -9.46 -6.56
CA THR A 364 4.62 -8.35 -6.02
C THR A 364 4.21 -7.99 -4.58
N TYR A 365 5.17 -7.45 -3.82
CA TYR A 365 5.17 -7.38 -2.35
C TYR A 365 3.77 -7.11 -1.74
N HIS A 366 3.27 -8.09 -0.99
CA HIS A 366 2.56 -7.82 0.27
C HIS A 366 3.42 -8.30 1.45
N GLY A 367 4.73 -8.34 1.24
CA GLY A 367 5.72 -8.90 2.16
C GLY A 367 7.16 -8.66 1.77
N SER A 368 7.39 -7.70 0.86
CA SER A 368 8.74 -7.11 0.48
C SER A 368 8.83 -6.15 1.75
N ILE A 369 9.97 -6.15 2.45
CA ILE A 369 10.26 -5.36 3.66
C ILE A 369 10.06 -3.86 3.45
N SER A 370 10.15 -3.36 2.21
CA SER A 370 9.91 -1.94 1.86
C SER A 370 8.48 -1.43 2.09
N HIS A 371 7.56 -2.29 2.54
CA HIS A 371 6.22 -1.89 2.99
C HIS A 371 6.00 -2.05 4.51
N LEU A 372 7.03 -2.44 5.26
CA LEU A 372 7.03 -2.56 6.71
C LEU A 372 7.86 -1.41 7.31
N PRO A 373 7.46 -0.85 8.46
CA PRO A 373 8.32 0.10 9.16
C PRO A 373 9.61 -0.61 9.59
N THR A 374 10.74 0.01 9.27
CA THR A 374 12.07 -0.64 9.29
C THR A 374 13.09 0.25 10.01
N GLY A 375 13.68 -0.26 11.08
CA GLY A 375 14.77 0.38 11.84
C GLY A 375 16.13 -0.22 11.50
N TYR A 376 17.10 0.62 11.18
CA TYR A 376 18.47 0.20 10.85
C TYR A 376 19.45 0.58 11.96
N MET A 377 20.04 -0.44 12.58
CA MET A 377 20.85 -0.35 13.80
C MET A 377 22.32 -0.06 13.50
N TRP A 378 22.59 1.00 12.74
CA TRP A 378 23.92 1.53 12.47
C TRP A 378 23.97 3.05 12.65
N SER A 379 25.17 3.58 12.89
CA SER A 379 25.39 5.02 13.01
C SER A 379 25.07 5.75 11.69
N PRO A 380 24.25 6.82 11.70
CA PRO A 380 24.01 7.67 10.53
C PRO A 380 25.29 8.41 10.06
N HIS A 381 26.35 8.45 10.88
CA HIS A 381 27.67 8.97 10.49
C HIS A 381 28.50 7.96 9.69
N LEU A 382 28.26 6.64 9.86
CA LEU A 382 28.87 5.59 9.04
C LEU A 382 28.11 5.36 7.73
N VAL A 383 26.78 5.26 7.81
CA VAL A 383 25.90 5.14 6.64
C VAL A 383 24.71 6.08 6.84
N PRO A 384 24.74 7.29 6.25
CA PRO A 384 23.62 8.22 6.26
C PRO A 384 22.35 7.56 5.70
N LYS A 385 21.19 8.00 6.19
CA LYS A 385 19.90 7.56 5.64
C LYS A 385 19.80 7.99 4.17
N PRO A 386 19.64 7.05 3.21
CA PRO A 386 19.42 7.39 1.81
C PRO A 386 18.26 8.35 1.58
N THR A 387 18.47 9.27 0.66
CA THR A 387 17.53 10.32 0.29
C THR A 387 16.26 9.80 -0.37
N ASP A 388 16.30 8.58 -0.91
CA ASP A 388 15.14 7.87 -1.47
C ASP A 388 14.38 6.98 -0.47
N TRP A 389 14.80 6.91 0.80
CA TRP A 389 14.06 6.23 1.86
C TRP A 389 12.99 7.14 2.50
N GLY A 390 11.74 6.67 2.49
CA GLY A 390 10.58 7.39 3.04
C GLY A 390 10.54 7.46 4.58
N ALA A 391 9.42 7.96 5.11
CA ALA A 391 9.22 8.14 6.55
C ALA A 391 9.09 6.83 7.36
N LEU A 392 8.83 5.69 6.69
CA LEU A 392 8.72 4.37 7.30
C LEU A 392 10.08 3.73 7.67
N VAL A 393 11.19 4.33 7.24
CA VAL A 393 12.53 3.80 7.48
C VAL A 393 13.32 4.76 8.35
N ASP A 394 13.87 4.28 9.45
CA ASP A 394 14.68 5.06 10.38
C ASP A 394 16.07 4.43 10.51
N VAL A 395 17.12 5.25 10.41
CA VAL A 395 18.49 4.86 10.80
C VAL A 395 18.64 5.33 12.24
N VAL A 396 18.74 4.38 13.18
CA VAL A 396 18.56 4.69 14.61
C VAL A 396 19.87 4.87 15.37
N GLY A 397 21.01 4.49 14.81
CA GLY A 397 22.27 4.41 15.53
C GLY A 397 22.61 2.98 15.98
N PHE A 398 23.83 2.77 16.48
CA PHE A 398 24.25 1.45 16.96
C PHE A 398 23.63 1.11 18.33
N CYS A 399 22.99 -0.06 18.43
CA CYS A 399 22.43 -0.56 19.69
C CYS A 399 23.48 -1.35 20.49
N PHE A 400 24.26 -0.67 21.33
CA PHE A 400 25.28 -1.31 22.16
C PHE A 400 24.72 -1.98 23.43
N LEU A 401 25.30 -3.12 23.79
CA LEU A 401 25.12 -3.77 25.08
C LEU A 401 26.44 -3.69 25.85
N ASN A 402 26.48 -2.93 26.95
CA ASN A 402 27.67 -2.82 27.79
C ASN A 402 27.83 -4.13 28.60
N LEU A 403 28.85 -4.92 28.27
CA LEU A 403 29.22 -6.17 28.92
C LEU A 403 30.56 -6.06 29.64
N GLY A 404 31.44 -5.18 29.17
CA GLY A 404 32.80 -5.00 29.70
C GLY A 404 32.87 -4.50 31.14
N THR A 405 31.81 -3.89 31.67
CA THR A 405 31.78 -3.36 33.05
C THR A 405 31.70 -4.44 34.13
N GLU A 406 31.16 -5.63 33.80
CA GLU A 406 31.04 -6.76 34.73
C GLU A 406 32.08 -7.87 34.42
N TYR A 407 32.85 -7.71 33.34
CA TYR A 407 33.83 -8.68 32.90
C TYR A 407 35.12 -8.63 33.72
N GLN A 408 35.60 -9.81 34.14
CA GLN A 408 36.89 -9.96 34.80
C GLN A 408 37.86 -10.69 33.86
N PRO A 409 38.84 -9.98 33.26
CA PRO A 409 39.84 -10.59 32.39
C PRO A 409 40.80 -11.49 33.19
N GLU A 410 41.39 -12.47 32.50
CA GLU A 410 42.46 -13.31 33.07
C GLU A 410 43.69 -12.46 33.43
N LYS A 411 44.31 -12.73 34.59
CA LYS A 411 45.43 -11.91 35.10
C LYS A 411 46.63 -11.89 34.16
N GLU A 412 46.94 -13.03 33.54
CA GLU A 412 48.02 -13.17 32.56
C GLU A 412 47.79 -12.29 31.33
N PHE A 413 46.54 -12.18 30.87
CA PHE A 413 46.17 -11.33 29.74
C PHE A 413 46.30 -9.83 30.05
N VAL A 414 45.88 -9.40 31.25
CA VAL A 414 46.05 -8.00 31.69
C VAL A 414 47.53 -7.65 31.78
N GLN A 415 48.35 -8.50 32.42
CA GLN A 415 49.79 -8.30 32.52
C GLN A 415 50.45 -8.22 31.14
N TRP A 416 50.06 -9.09 30.21
CA TRP A 416 50.59 -9.05 28.84
C TRP A 416 50.19 -7.77 28.10
N ILE A 417 48.96 -7.26 28.26
CA ILE A 417 48.56 -5.96 27.70
C ILE A 417 49.43 -4.84 28.27
N GLU A 418 49.57 -4.75 29.59
CA GLU A 418 50.30 -3.67 30.29
C GLU A 418 51.81 -3.64 30.00
N GLN A 419 52.42 -4.76 29.65
CA GLN A 419 53.87 -4.90 29.43
C GLN A 419 54.41 -4.28 28.12
N GLY A 420 53.57 -3.70 27.26
CA GLY A 420 54.02 -3.18 25.97
C GLY A 420 53.02 -2.26 25.24
N PRO A 421 53.30 -1.91 23.97
CA PRO A 421 52.39 -1.06 23.19
C PRO A 421 51.03 -1.71 22.99
N LYS A 422 49.99 -0.88 22.76
CA LYS A 422 48.63 -1.33 22.43
C LYS A 422 48.66 -2.26 21.20
N PRO A 423 48.20 -3.52 21.30
CA PRO A 423 48.27 -4.48 20.21
C PRO A 423 47.20 -4.24 19.13
N ILE A 424 47.37 -4.91 18.00
CA ILE A 424 46.35 -5.04 16.95
C ILE A 424 45.49 -6.26 17.25
N TYR A 425 44.16 -6.10 17.28
CA TYR A 425 43.24 -7.25 17.36
C TYR A 425 43.05 -7.88 15.98
N ILE A 426 43.10 -9.20 15.90
CA ILE A 426 42.85 -9.95 14.67
C ILE A 426 41.91 -11.13 15.00
N GLY A 427 40.72 -11.14 14.38
CA GLY A 427 39.73 -12.19 14.66
C GLY A 427 38.57 -12.29 13.65
N PHE A 428 38.40 -13.48 13.06
CA PHE A 428 37.31 -13.74 12.11
C PHE A 428 36.03 -14.31 12.76
N GLY A 429 35.97 -14.31 14.10
CA GLY A 429 34.75 -14.58 14.86
C GLY A 429 34.13 -15.94 14.55
N SER A 430 32.89 -15.94 14.07
CA SER A 430 32.13 -17.16 13.75
C SER A 430 32.41 -17.75 12.35
N MET A 431 33.32 -17.18 11.56
CA MET A 431 33.60 -17.67 10.20
C MET A 431 34.60 -18.84 10.23
N PRO A 432 34.29 -19.99 9.59
CA PRO A 432 35.27 -21.06 9.43
C PRO A 432 36.31 -20.68 8.38
N LEU A 433 37.56 -21.11 8.61
CA LEU A 433 38.66 -21.00 7.65
C LEU A 433 38.86 -22.34 6.92
N GLU A 434 39.23 -22.27 5.64
CA GLU A 434 39.63 -23.47 4.88
C GLU A 434 41.01 -23.99 5.32
N ASP A 435 41.95 -23.07 5.61
CA ASP A 435 43.28 -23.38 6.15
C ASP A 435 43.65 -22.39 7.26
N ALA A 436 43.22 -22.72 8.48
CA ALA A 436 43.50 -21.91 9.67
C ALA A 436 45.02 -21.76 9.95
N LYS A 437 45.84 -22.74 9.56
CA LYS A 437 47.30 -22.68 9.76
C LYS A 437 47.93 -21.66 8.84
N LYS A 438 47.66 -21.73 7.52
CA LYS A 438 48.14 -20.75 6.55
C LYS A 438 47.73 -19.33 6.93
N THR A 439 46.47 -19.12 7.30
CA THR A 439 45.98 -17.81 7.74
C THR A 439 46.69 -17.33 9.01
N THR A 440 46.94 -18.21 9.98
CA THR A 440 47.70 -17.86 11.19
C THR A 440 49.15 -17.48 10.84
N THR A 441 49.82 -18.21 9.93
CA THR A 441 51.18 -17.87 9.47
C THR A 441 51.23 -16.47 8.83
N ILE A 442 50.29 -16.15 7.93
CA ILE A 442 50.18 -14.83 7.29
C ILE A 442 50.04 -13.72 8.33
N ILE A 443 49.20 -13.95 9.36
CA ILE A 443 49.01 -13.00 10.46
C ILE A 443 50.29 -12.76 11.25
N LEU A 444 50.99 -13.84 11.64
CA LEU A 444 52.25 -13.72 12.40
C LEU A 444 53.35 -13.02 11.59
N GLU A 445 53.42 -13.30 10.29
CA GLU A 445 54.43 -12.71 9.40
C GLU A 445 54.18 -11.21 9.18
N ALA A 446 52.93 -10.80 8.92
CA ALA A 446 52.58 -9.38 8.76
C ALA A 446 52.77 -8.57 10.06
N LEU A 447 52.45 -9.15 11.23
CA LEU A 447 52.75 -8.53 12.53
C LEU A 447 54.26 -8.35 12.75
N ARG A 448 55.07 -9.35 12.35
CA ARG A 448 56.53 -9.32 12.44
C ARG A 448 57.14 -8.26 11.51
N GLU A 449 56.66 -8.15 10.27
CA GLU A 449 57.12 -7.14 9.30
C GLU A 449 56.81 -5.72 9.76
N THR A 450 55.60 -5.50 10.27
CA THR A 450 55.14 -4.18 10.74
C THR A 450 55.59 -3.84 12.18
N GLY A 451 56.27 -4.76 12.85
CA GLY A 451 56.77 -4.58 14.22
C GLY A 451 55.69 -4.42 15.29
N GLN A 452 54.50 -5.01 15.08
CA GLN A 452 53.33 -4.83 15.94
C GLN A 452 53.05 -6.04 16.84
N ARG A 453 52.64 -5.78 18.08
CA ARG A 453 52.07 -6.84 18.94
C ARG A 453 50.65 -7.19 18.50
N GLY A 454 50.29 -8.47 18.57
CA GLY A 454 49.00 -8.98 18.08
C GLY A 454 48.17 -9.69 19.14
N ILE A 455 46.85 -9.52 19.08
CA ILE A 455 45.89 -10.39 19.77
C ILE A 455 45.17 -11.21 18.70
N ILE A 456 45.31 -12.53 18.75
CA ILE A 456 44.61 -13.45 17.83
C ILE A 456 43.44 -14.08 18.59
N SER A 457 42.21 -13.77 18.20
CA SER A 457 41.02 -14.44 18.75
C SER A 457 40.76 -15.75 18.01
N ARG A 458 40.70 -16.87 18.75
CA ARG A 458 40.54 -18.22 18.14
C ARG A 458 39.25 -18.38 17.34
N GLY A 459 38.14 -17.82 17.84
CA GLY A 459 36.82 -17.86 17.20
C GLY A 459 36.28 -19.28 16.96
N TRP A 460 35.44 -19.44 15.94
CA TRP A 460 35.05 -20.76 15.40
C TRP A 460 35.97 -21.23 14.26
N GLY A 461 36.90 -20.38 13.81
CA GLY A 461 37.86 -20.68 12.75
C GLY A 461 39.14 -21.39 13.21
N ASP A 462 39.30 -21.63 14.52
CA ASP A 462 40.48 -22.25 15.15
C ASP A 462 41.82 -21.56 14.81
N LEU A 463 41.78 -20.22 14.79
CA LEU A 463 42.96 -19.38 14.61
C LEU A 463 43.96 -19.58 15.76
N GLY A 464 45.26 -19.61 15.47
CA GLY A 464 46.29 -19.72 16.51
C GLY A 464 46.55 -21.13 17.03
N SER A 465 46.07 -22.18 16.35
CA SER A 465 46.41 -23.59 16.65
C SER A 465 47.84 -23.94 16.20
N LEU A 466 48.82 -23.40 16.95
CA LEU A 466 50.26 -23.61 16.82
C LEU A 466 50.81 -24.31 18.07
N SER A 467 51.92 -25.03 17.92
CA SER A 467 52.66 -25.66 19.03
C SER A 467 53.48 -24.64 19.84
N GLU A 468 53.83 -23.51 19.23
CA GLU A 468 54.55 -22.39 19.82
C GLU A 468 53.84 -21.07 19.45
N VAL A 469 53.89 -20.06 20.34
CA VAL A 469 53.33 -18.73 20.11
C VAL A 469 54.42 -17.68 20.40
N PRO A 470 54.67 -16.70 19.51
CA PRO A 470 55.63 -15.62 19.76
C PRO A 470 55.23 -14.76 20.98
N VAL A 471 56.22 -14.22 21.71
CA VAL A 471 56.00 -13.41 22.93
C VAL A 471 55.13 -12.16 22.65
N ASP A 472 55.27 -11.59 21.46
CA ASP A 472 54.49 -10.43 20.99
C ASP A 472 53.07 -10.76 20.52
N VAL A 473 52.61 -12.01 20.71
CA VAL A 473 51.27 -12.47 20.30
C VAL A 473 50.54 -13.16 21.44
N TYR A 474 49.32 -12.71 21.73
CA TYR A 474 48.42 -13.35 22.70
C TYR A 474 47.28 -14.09 22.00
N LEU A 475 47.03 -15.34 22.40
CA LEU A 475 45.88 -16.12 21.93
C LEU A 475 44.68 -15.89 22.86
N LEU A 476 43.67 -15.19 22.37
CA LEU A 476 42.51 -14.78 23.19
C LEU A 476 41.34 -15.77 23.07
N GLY A 477 40.74 -16.06 24.24
CA GLY A 477 39.45 -16.75 24.38
C GLY A 477 38.24 -15.85 24.07
N ASP A 478 37.13 -16.06 24.79
CA ASP A 478 35.96 -15.17 24.71
C ASP A 478 36.17 -13.94 25.61
N CYS A 479 36.05 -12.75 25.02
CA CYS A 479 36.28 -11.46 25.69
C CYS A 479 35.36 -10.40 25.08
N PRO A 480 34.62 -9.61 25.88
CA PRO A 480 33.75 -8.56 25.36
C PRO A 480 34.52 -7.48 24.58
N HIS A 481 34.11 -7.19 23.35
CA HIS A 481 34.78 -6.20 22.48
C HIS A 481 34.76 -4.78 23.06
N ASP A 482 33.74 -4.42 23.84
CA ASP A 482 33.60 -3.13 24.52
C ASP A 482 34.58 -2.96 25.69
N TRP A 483 35.10 -4.06 26.26
CA TRP A 483 36.27 -4.04 27.13
C TRP A 483 37.57 -4.06 26.32
N LEU A 484 37.65 -4.96 25.33
CA LEU A 484 38.90 -5.27 24.62
C LEU A 484 39.42 -4.16 23.71
N PHE A 485 38.58 -3.64 22.82
CA PHE A 485 39.03 -2.75 21.75
C PHE A 485 39.57 -1.39 22.23
N PRO A 486 39.10 -0.79 23.34
CA PRO A 486 39.77 0.35 23.97
C PRO A 486 41.26 0.10 24.31
N HIS A 487 41.70 -1.15 24.48
CA HIS A 487 43.11 -1.51 24.70
C HIS A 487 43.88 -1.78 23.38
N CYS A 488 43.22 -1.83 22.23
CA CYS A 488 43.84 -2.07 20.93
C CYS A 488 44.22 -0.76 20.22
N THR A 489 45.16 -0.84 19.26
CA THR A 489 45.49 0.29 18.36
C THR A 489 44.75 0.25 17.03
N ALA A 490 44.35 -0.94 16.57
CA ALA A 490 43.63 -1.20 15.33
C ALA A 490 42.94 -2.57 15.40
N VAL A 491 41.96 -2.81 14.51
CA VAL A 491 41.13 -4.03 14.50
C VAL A 491 41.08 -4.62 13.08
N VAL A 492 41.48 -5.89 12.93
CA VAL A 492 41.29 -6.68 11.71
C VAL A 492 40.21 -7.73 11.97
N HIS A 493 39.12 -7.71 11.21
CA HIS A 493 38.05 -8.69 11.39
C HIS A 493 37.25 -8.97 10.12
N HIS A 494 36.40 -9.99 10.18
CA HIS A 494 35.63 -10.49 9.04
C HIS A 494 34.48 -9.58 8.55
N GLY A 495 34.30 -8.37 9.09
CA GLY A 495 33.20 -7.48 8.67
C GLY A 495 31.83 -7.72 9.30
N GLY A 496 31.67 -8.58 10.30
CA GLY A 496 30.39 -8.72 11.01
C GLY A 496 29.98 -7.43 11.74
N ALA A 497 28.76 -6.94 11.47
CA ALA A 497 28.26 -5.61 11.86
C ALA A 497 28.46 -5.26 13.35
N GLY A 498 28.27 -6.20 14.28
CA GLY A 498 28.49 -5.96 15.71
C GLY A 498 29.98 -5.76 16.09
N THR A 499 30.90 -6.41 15.38
CA THR A 499 32.34 -6.18 15.54
C THR A 499 32.73 -4.85 14.91
N THR A 500 32.20 -4.53 13.73
CA THR A 500 32.34 -3.22 13.06
C THR A 500 31.96 -2.09 14.01
N ALA A 501 30.74 -2.15 14.57
CA ALA A 501 30.22 -1.18 15.52
C ALA A 501 31.13 -1.00 16.74
N SER A 502 31.65 -2.11 17.29
CA SER A 502 32.50 -2.10 18.49
C SER A 502 33.87 -1.47 18.20
N GLY A 503 34.49 -1.78 17.05
CA GLY A 503 35.78 -1.22 16.64
C GLY A 503 35.71 0.27 16.40
N LEU A 504 34.67 0.73 15.69
CA LEU A 504 34.43 2.15 15.44
C LEU A 504 34.08 2.90 16.73
N ARG A 505 33.30 2.33 17.65
CA ARG A 505 33.04 2.94 18.97
C ARG A 505 34.31 3.12 19.81
N ALA A 506 35.26 2.19 19.69
CA ALA A 506 36.54 2.28 20.39
C ALA A 506 37.55 3.25 19.74
N GLY A 507 37.20 3.88 18.62
CA GLY A 507 38.11 4.76 17.85
C GLY A 507 39.22 4.01 17.13
N CYS A 508 39.09 2.70 16.94
CA CYS A 508 40.10 1.90 16.25
C CYS A 508 39.92 1.96 14.73
N PRO A 509 40.96 2.35 13.96
CA PRO A 509 41.05 2.04 12.55
C PRO A 509 40.82 0.56 12.30
N THR A 510 40.04 0.24 11.26
CA THR A 510 39.46 -1.09 11.08
C THR A 510 39.71 -1.63 9.67
N THR A 511 40.33 -2.82 9.55
CA THR A 511 40.48 -3.55 8.28
C THR A 511 39.45 -4.67 8.22
N ILE A 512 38.70 -4.73 7.12
CA ILE A 512 37.71 -5.78 6.88
C ILE A 512 38.27 -6.85 5.93
N VAL A 513 38.20 -8.11 6.37
CA VAL A 513 38.60 -9.30 5.62
C VAL A 513 37.35 -10.13 5.29
N PRO A 514 36.59 -9.78 4.24
CA PRO A 514 35.28 -10.40 3.98
C PRO A 514 35.39 -11.83 3.43
N PHE A 515 34.49 -12.68 3.89
CA PHE A 515 34.27 -14.05 3.44
C PHE A 515 33.07 -14.13 2.48
N PHE A 516 31.95 -13.51 2.84
CA PHE A 516 30.74 -13.42 2.01
C PHE A 516 29.79 -12.29 2.47
N GLY A 517 28.87 -11.89 1.59
CA GLY A 517 27.72 -11.06 1.96
C GLY A 517 28.04 -9.65 2.46
N ASP A 518 27.34 -9.23 3.52
CA ASP A 518 27.38 -7.85 4.03
C ASP A 518 28.74 -7.39 4.54
N GLN A 519 29.63 -8.35 4.80
CA GLN A 519 31.03 -8.11 5.14
C GLN A 519 31.73 -7.25 4.08
N PHE A 520 31.43 -7.45 2.79
CA PHE A 520 31.94 -6.59 1.71
C PHE A 520 31.40 -5.15 1.82
N PHE A 521 30.10 -5.01 2.07
CA PHE A 521 29.46 -3.71 2.24
C PHE A 521 30.10 -2.92 3.39
N TRP A 522 30.32 -3.53 4.57
CA TRP A 522 30.98 -2.86 5.69
C TRP A 522 32.41 -2.43 5.39
N GLY A 523 33.18 -3.27 4.68
CA GLY A 523 34.53 -2.93 4.23
C GLY A 523 34.54 -1.73 3.29
N GLU A 524 33.65 -1.72 2.29
CA GLU A 524 33.48 -0.56 1.40
C GLU A 524 33.05 0.70 2.14
N ARG A 525 32.13 0.60 3.13
CA ARG A 525 31.68 1.77 3.90
C ARG A 525 32.79 2.35 4.76
N ILE A 526 33.55 1.50 5.48
CA ILE A 526 34.72 1.90 6.27
C ILE A 526 35.76 2.60 5.39
N HIS A 527 36.07 2.01 4.23
CA HIS A 527 37.05 2.58 3.31
C HIS A 527 36.59 3.93 2.75
N ALA A 528 35.32 4.03 2.34
CA ALA A 528 34.76 5.24 1.73
C ALA A 528 34.75 6.46 2.68
N ILE A 529 34.76 6.25 4.00
CA ILE A 529 34.86 7.33 5.01
C ILE A 529 36.27 7.49 5.61
N GLY A 530 37.26 6.75 5.11
CA GLY A 530 38.67 6.91 5.50
C GLY A 530 39.04 6.39 6.89
N VAL A 531 38.22 5.53 7.53
CA VAL A 531 38.54 4.93 8.85
C VAL A 531 39.17 3.53 8.75
N GLY A 532 39.57 3.14 7.55
CA GLY A 532 40.26 1.89 7.25
C GLY A 532 40.62 1.74 5.77
N PRO A 533 41.49 0.77 5.44
CA PRO A 533 41.90 0.50 4.06
C PRO A 533 40.77 -0.20 3.28
N ALA A 534 40.99 -0.38 1.97
CA ALA A 534 40.09 -1.18 1.15
C ALA A 534 39.98 -2.63 1.70
N PRO A 535 38.80 -3.28 1.63
CA PRO A 535 38.63 -4.63 2.16
C PRO A 535 39.48 -5.65 1.42
N ILE A 536 40.04 -6.62 2.15
CA ILE A 536 40.90 -7.68 1.62
C ILE A 536 40.12 -9.00 1.63
N PRO A 537 39.56 -9.47 0.50
CA PRO A 537 38.82 -10.73 0.45
C PRO A 537 39.66 -11.88 1.03
N ILE A 538 39.06 -12.79 1.80
CA ILE A 538 39.82 -13.87 2.47
C ILE A 538 40.61 -14.76 1.50
N SER A 539 40.16 -14.88 0.23
CA SER A 539 40.87 -15.58 -0.85
C SER A 539 42.10 -14.84 -1.39
N GLU A 540 42.20 -13.55 -1.15
CA GLU A 540 43.29 -12.66 -1.59
C GLU A 540 44.24 -12.32 -0.44
N LEU A 541 43.88 -12.66 0.81
CA LEU A 541 44.69 -12.42 1.99
C LEU A 541 46.07 -13.08 1.87
N ASN A 542 47.10 -12.23 1.88
CA ASN A 542 48.52 -12.54 1.85
C ASN A 542 49.25 -11.60 2.83
N VAL A 543 50.56 -11.79 2.99
CA VAL A 543 51.37 -11.02 3.94
C VAL A 543 51.41 -9.55 3.52
N GLU A 544 51.73 -9.30 2.26
CA GLU A 544 51.97 -7.97 1.70
C GLU A 544 50.74 -7.05 1.82
N CYS A 545 49.55 -7.58 1.51
CA CYS A 545 48.28 -6.88 1.67
C CYS A 545 47.93 -6.62 3.14
N LEU A 546 48.22 -7.56 4.04
CA LEU A 546 47.93 -7.39 5.47
C LEU A 546 48.91 -6.41 6.14
N SER A 547 50.21 -6.48 5.82
CA SER A 547 51.23 -5.52 6.24
C SER A 547 50.85 -4.11 5.79
N SER A 548 50.52 -3.93 4.50
CA SER A 548 50.08 -2.63 3.94
C SER A 548 48.83 -2.08 4.63
N ALA A 549 47.86 -2.94 4.97
CA ALA A 549 46.65 -2.54 5.68
C ALA A 549 46.91 -2.17 7.15
N ILE A 550 47.85 -2.84 7.82
CA ILE A 550 48.32 -2.48 9.15
C ILE A 550 49.00 -1.11 9.12
N GLU A 551 49.90 -0.86 8.17
CA GLU A 551 50.57 0.45 8.01
C GLU A 551 49.55 1.58 7.79
N PHE A 552 48.58 1.37 6.90
CA PHE A 552 47.49 2.34 6.67
C PHE A 552 46.68 2.62 7.94
N MET A 553 46.32 1.59 8.72
CA MET A 553 45.63 1.75 10.00
C MET A 553 46.49 2.44 11.08
N LEU A 554 47.81 2.41 10.95
CA LEU A 554 48.71 3.06 11.89
C LEU A 554 48.94 4.54 11.59
N ASP A 555 48.55 5.02 10.41
CA ASP A 555 48.65 6.42 10.00
C ASP A 555 47.90 7.36 10.99
N PRO A 556 48.54 8.46 11.44
CA PRO A 556 47.92 9.43 12.33
C PRO A 556 46.60 10.05 11.82
N GLU A 557 46.46 10.27 10.51
CA GLU A 557 45.23 10.83 9.92
C GLU A 557 44.07 9.83 10.01
N VAL A 558 44.33 8.56 9.69
CA VAL A 558 43.33 7.48 9.77
C VAL A 558 42.88 7.26 11.22
N LYS A 559 43.81 7.31 12.18
CA LYS A 559 43.51 7.27 13.62
C LYS A 559 42.68 8.47 14.07
N MET A 560 42.98 9.67 13.57
CA MET A 560 42.20 10.88 13.87
C MET A 560 40.77 10.75 13.33
N CYS A 561 40.59 10.29 12.10
CA CYS A 561 39.26 10.05 11.50
C CYS A 561 38.46 9.00 12.29
N ALA A 562 39.08 7.88 12.67
CA ALA A 562 38.43 6.84 13.49
C ALA A 562 38.03 7.37 14.89
N THR A 563 38.89 8.18 15.51
CA THR A 563 38.60 8.81 16.81
C THR A 563 37.48 9.84 16.73
N GLU A 564 37.39 10.62 15.64
CA GLU A 564 36.32 11.60 15.47
C GLU A 564 34.97 10.93 15.20
N LEU A 565 34.94 9.85 14.40
CA LEU A 565 33.75 9.02 14.24
C LEU A 565 33.32 8.37 15.57
N ALA A 566 34.27 7.93 16.40
CA ALA A 566 33.97 7.35 17.71
C ALA A 566 33.23 8.35 18.62
N LYS A 567 33.66 9.61 18.65
CA LYS A 567 32.93 10.68 19.39
C LYS A 567 31.52 10.90 18.83
N GLN A 568 31.34 10.84 17.51
CA GLN A 568 30.02 10.98 16.90
C GLN A 568 29.10 9.82 17.34
N ILE A 569 29.60 8.59 17.29
CA ILE A 569 28.91 7.38 17.77
C ILE A 569 28.64 7.44 19.29
N GLU A 570 29.54 8.00 20.10
CA GLU A 570 29.36 8.16 21.55
C GLU A 570 28.25 9.16 21.91
N ASN A 571 27.96 10.13 21.03
CA ASN A 571 26.83 11.06 21.18
C ASN A 571 25.48 10.47 20.71
N GLU A 572 25.44 9.24 20.21
CA GLU A 572 24.21 8.53 19.82
C GLU A 572 23.67 7.65 20.97
N ASP A 573 22.36 7.72 21.25
CA ASP A 573 21.66 6.63 21.97
C ASP A 573 20.82 5.82 20.97
N GLY A 574 21.50 4.90 20.27
CA GLY A 574 20.86 4.03 19.30
C GLY A 574 19.80 3.10 19.90
N VAL A 575 19.88 2.81 21.21
CA VAL A 575 18.93 1.94 21.90
C VAL A 575 17.63 2.70 22.22
N ALA A 576 17.72 3.95 22.69
CA ALA A 576 16.56 4.81 22.85
C ALA A 576 15.90 5.12 21.50
N ALA A 577 16.69 5.49 20.48
CA ALA A 577 16.18 5.75 19.14
C ALA A 577 15.50 4.53 18.50
N ALA A 578 15.95 3.30 18.79
CA ALA A 578 15.27 2.08 18.38
C ALA A 578 13.90 1.89 19.06
N VAL A 579 13.79 2.23 20.35
CA VAL A 579 12.51 2.22 21.09
C VAL A 579 11.58 3.29 20.54
N ASP A 580 12.05 4.52 20.36
CA ASP A 580 11.27 5.62 19.80
C ASP A 580 10.78 5.29 18.39
N ALA A 581 11.63 4.72 17.52
CA ALA A 581 11.23 4.28 16.19
C ALA A 581 10.17 3.16 16.25
N PHE A 582 10.33 2.18 17.13
CA PHE A 582 9.32 1.13 17.32
C PHE A 582 7.98 1.69 17.80
N HIS A 583 8.00 2.63 18.75
CA HIS A 583 6.80 3.27 19.30
C HIS A 583 6.10 4.20 18.30
N LYS A 584 6.87 5.04 17.60
CA LYS A 584 6.43 5.97 16.54
C LYS A 584 5.60 5.28 15.46
N HIS A 585 5.94 4.05 15.09
CA HIS A 585 5.28 3.29 14.03
C HIS A 585 4.19 2.32 14.52
N LEU A 586 3.88 2.29 15.83
CA LEU A 586 2.73 1.51 16.33
C LEU A 586 1.41 2.06 15.77
N PRO A 587 0.44 1.18 15.41
CA PRO A 587 -0.85 1.62 14.90
C PRO A 587 -1.66 2.35 16.00
N PRO A 588 -2.47 3.37 15.65
CA PRO A 588 -3.21 4.18 16.61
C PRO A 588 -4.32 3.40 17.34
N GLU A 589 -4.79 2.30 16.76
CA GLU A 589 -5.63 1.29 17.42
C GLU A 589 -4.82 0.01 17.56
N LEU A 590 -4.30 -0.25 18.76
CA LEU A 590 -3.63 -1.52 19.07
C LEU A 590 -4.69 -2.63 19.25
N PRO A 591 -4.46 -3.84 18.72
CA PRO A 591 -5.36 -4.99 18.87
C PRO A 591 -5.21 -5.61 20.26
N ILE A 592 -5.53 -4.84 21.30
CA ILE A 592 -5.54 -5.28 22.69
C ILE A 592 -6.85 -6.07 22.92
N PRO A 593 -6.80 -7.34 23.35
CA PRO A 593 -7.99 -8.03 23.85
C PRO A 593 -8.55 -7.23 25.03
N PRO A 594 -9.89 -7.15 25.22
CA PRO A 594 -10.43 -6.59 26.46
C PRO A 594 -9.84 -7.37 27.64
N THR A 595 -9.39 -6.64 28.67
CA THR A 595 -8.67 -7.20 29.81
C THR A 595 -9.46 -8.36 30.41
N SER A 596 -8.88 -9.57 30.35
CA SER A 596 -9.43 -10.73 31.03
C SER A 596 -9.41 -10.47 32.55
N LEU A 597 -10.57 -10.55 33.19
CA LEU A 597 -10.75 -10.44 34.64
C LEU A 597 -10.26 -11.70 35.38
N ASP A 598 -9.19 -12.32 34.89
CA ASP A 598 -8.69 -13.62 35.35
C ASP A 598 -7.54 -13.49 36.38
N ASP A 599 -7.09 -12.26 36.68
CA ASP A 599 -5.97 -11.96 37.59
C ASP A 599 -6.40 -11.52 39.01
N GLU A 600 -7.70 -11.56 39.37
CA GLU A 600 -8.16 -11.40 40.77
C GLU A 600 -9.14 -12.51 41.22
N PRO A 601 -9.06 -12.98 42.49
CA PRO A 601 -9.93 -14.04 43.00
C PRO A 601 -11.39 -13.55 43.19
N PRO A 602 -12.40 -14.38 42.88
CA PRO A 602 -13.78 -13.91 42.75
C PRO A 602 -14.44 -13.58 44.08
N ASN A 603 -14.96 -12.35 44.20
CA ASN A 603 -15.79 -11.92 45.31
C ASN A 603 -17.20 -12.57 45.23
N PRO A 604 -17.66 -13.32 46.26
CA PRO A 604 -18.92 -14.07 46.21
C PRO A 604 -20.16 -13.25 45.88
N ILE A 605 -20.17 -11.96 46.25
CA ILE A 605 -21.31 -11.06 46.08
C ILE A 605 -21.52 -10.71 44.59
N GLN A 606 -20.43 -10.64 43.82
CA GLN A 606 -20.49 -10.30 42.39
C GLN A 606 -21.02 -11.48 41.54
N TRP A 607 -20.73 -12.71 41.95
CA TRP A 607 -21.31 -13.93 41.38
C TRP A 607 -22.83 -14.00 41.62
N LEU A 608 -23.28 -13.66 42.84
CA LEU A 608 -24.70 -13.62 43.19
C LEU A 608 -25.48 -12.59 42.36
N LEU A 609 -24.90 -11.40 42.13
CA LEU A 609 -25.49 -10.36 41.28
C LEU A 609 -25.57 -10.78 39.80
N GLN A 610 -24.53 -11.41 39.25
CA GLN A 610 -24.56 -11.97 37.89
C GLN A 610 -25.55 -13.13 37.74
N PHE A 611 -25.79 -13.90 38.81
CA PHE A 611 -26.80 -14.96 38.82
C PHE A 611 -28.22 -14.36 38.76
N LEU A 612 -28.47 -13.28 39.50
CA LEU A 612 -29.76 -12.57 39.50
C LEU A 612 -30.04 -11.84 38.17
N GLU A 613 -29.03 -11.22 37.54
CA GLU A 613 -29.18 -10.66 36.18
C GLU A 613 -29.55 -11.74 35.15
N LYS A 614 -28.88 -12.91 35.19
CA LYS A 614 -29.17 -14.03 34.28
C LYS A 614 -30.56 -14.64 34.52
N TRP A 615 -31.05 -14.63 35.75
CA TRP A 615 -32.39 -15.12 36.08
C TRP A 615 -33.48 -14.14 35.62
N SER A 616 -33.28 -12.83 35.80
CA SER A 616 -34.20 -11.79 35.30
C SER A 616 -34.29 -11.72 33.77
N ALA A 617 -33.23 -12.14 33.05
CA ALA A 617 -33.18 -12.09 31.59
C ALA A 617 -34.02 -13.17 30.87
N HIS A 618 -34.57 -14.17 31.58
CA HIS A 618 -35.19 -15.34 30.95
C HIS A 618 -36.73 -15.31 30.80
N HIS A 619 -37.43 -14.30 31.35
CA HIS A 619 -38.91 -14.30 31.35
C HIS A 619 -39.63 -13.05 30.81
N HIS A 620 -38.93 -12.02 30.33
CA HIS A 620 -39.57 -10.83 29.72
C HIS A 620 -38.92 -10.38 28.41
N PHE A 621 -38.90 -11.26 27.39
CA PHE A 621 -38.63 -10.86 26.00
C PHE A 621 -39.46 -11.66 24.96
N VAL A 622 -40.76 -11.79 25.22
CA VAL A 622 -41.75 -12.17 24.21
C VAL A 622 -42.62 -10.94 23.92
N ASN A 623 -42.73 -10.60 22.63
CA ASN A 623 -43.35 -9.40 22.04
C ASN A 623 -42.52 -8.10 22.08
N ASN A 624 -42.61 -7.33 20.99
CA ASN A 624 -42.07 -5.97 20.76
C ASN A 624 -40.55 -5.76 20.51
N SER A 625 -39.90 -6.58 19.68
CA SER A 625 -38.57 -6.25 19.10
C SER A 625 -38.36 -6.74 17.66
N ILE A 626 -39.32 -6.43 16.78
CA ILE A 626 -39.29 -6.83 15.35
C ILE A 626 -38.95 -5.67 14.40
N LEU A 627 -38.90 -4.41 14.86
CA LEU A 627 -38.92 -3.22 13.98
C LEU A 627 -37.65 -2.36 13.88
N TYR A 628 -36.62 -2.57 14.72
CA TYR A 628 -35.44 -1.68 14.76
C TYR A 628 -34.09 -2.39 14.55
N GLY A 629 -33.90 -2.93 13.33
CA GLY A 629 -32.64 -3.56 12.90
C GLY A 629 -32.21 -3.27 11.46
N LEU A 630 -32.96 -2.43 10.72
CA LEU A 630 -32.77 -2.15 9.29
C LEU A 630 -32.12 -0.77 9.05
N SER A 631 -30.83 -0.63 9.36
CA SER A 631 -30.12 0.67 9.33
C SER A 631 -28.80 0.67 8.54
N TRP A 632 -28.66 -0.14 7.49
CA TRP A 632 -27.55 -0.05 6.52
C TRP A 632 -27.94 -0.63 5.15
N LEU A 633 -28.95 -0.03 4.50
CA LEU A 633 -29.39 -0.43 3.15
C LEU A 633 -28.78 0.47 2.07
N VAL A 634 -27.62 0.06 1.57
CA VAL A 634 -27.15 0.54 0.27
C VAL A 634 -27.84 -0.31 -0.79
N LEU A 635 -28.98 0.18 -1.28
CA LEU A 635 -29.28 -0.07 -2.68
C LEU A 635 -28.12 0.44 -3.53
N ALA A 636 -27.89 -0.28 -4.62
CA ALA A 636 -27.28 0.27 -5.80
C ALA A 636 -28.18 -0.17 -6.95
N GLY A 637 -29.07 0.72 -7.38
CA GLY A 637 -29.80 0.54 -8.64
C GLY A 637 -29.00 1.11 -9.81
N CYS A 638 -29.30 0.66 -11.02
CA CYS A 638 -29.02 1.39 -12.25
C CYS A 638 -30.33 1.98 -12.75
N PHE A 639 -30.66 3.17 -12.28
CA PHE A 639 -31.89 3.85 -12.68
C PHE A 639 -31.57 4.90 -13.74
N TRP A 640 -32.49 5.15 -14.66
CA TRP A 640 -32.20 6.04 -15.80
C TRP A 640 -32.63 7.46 -15.45
N CYS A 641 -31.66 8.38 -15.41
CA CYS A 641 -31.93 9.79 -15.13
C CYS A 641 -32.57 10.48 -16.35
N LEU A 642 -33.57 11.34 -16.10
CA LEU A 642 -34.22 12.21 -17.10
C LEU A 642 -33.83 13.69 -16.93
N GLY A 643 -33.38 14.10 -15.75
CA GLY A 643 -33.02 15.49 -15.40
C GLY A 643 -31.52 15.70 -15.18
N GLU A 644 -30.86 16.29 -16.17
CA GLU A 644 -29.69 17.14 -15.93
C GLU A 644 -30.01 18.52 -16.48
N PHE A 645 -29.59 19.56 -15.79
CA PHE A 645 -29.86 20.92 -16.22
C PHE A 645 -28.70 21.89 -15.98
N CYS A 646 -28.61 22.90 -16.84
CA CYS A 646 -27.66 23.99 -16.77
C CYS A 646 -28.38 25.31 -17.02
N ASN A 647 -28.34 26.21 -16.04
CA ASN A 647 -28.81 27.59 -16.09
C ASN A 647 -30.31 27.86 -16.36
N VAL A 648 -30.72 28.99 -15.80
CA VAL A 648 -31.97 29.70 -16.06
C VAL A 648 -32.11 29.94 -17.58
N ASN A 649 -33.29 29.60 -18.13
CA ASN A 649 -33.82 29.83 -19.51
C ASN A 649 -33.94 28.65 -20.50
N ASP A 650 -33.30 27.49 -20.29
CA ASP A 650 -33.18 26.46 -21.35
C ASP A 650 -34.28 25.36 -21.33
N GLY A 651 -35.10 25.22 -20.28
CA GLY A 651 -36.15 24.19 -20.18
C GLY A 651 -36.29 23.54 -18.79
N SER A 652 -36.66 24.34 -17.79
CA SER A 652 -36.87 23.89 -16.41
C SER A 652 -38.01 22.88 -16.25
N PHE A 653 -37.97 22.13 -15.14
CA PHE A 653 -39.02 21.21 -14.71
C PHE A 653 -39.42 21.62 -13.28
N GLU A 654 -40.47 22.45 -13.20
CA GLU A 654 -40.87 23.14 -11.97
C GLU A 654 -42.04 22.41 -11.30
N VAL A 655 -41.82 21.99 -10.06
CA VAL A 655 -42.93 21.72 -9.13
C VAL A 655 -43.29 23.06 -8.52
N GLU A 656 -44.58 23.39 -8.55
CA GLU A 656 -45.10 24.60 -7.95
C GLU A 656 -45.75 24.28 -6.59
N GLN A 657 -45.33 25.04 -5.58
CA GLN A 657 -45.81 25.09 -4.20
C GLN A 657 -45.57 23.82 -3.37
N GLN A 658 -44.43 23.82 -2.66
CA GLN A 658 -44.26 23.17 -1.35
C GLN A 658 -44.84 24.08 -0.25
N TRP A 659 -45.49 23.53 0.77
CA TRP A 659 -45.67 24.25 2.05
C TRP A 659 -44.35 24.26 2.80
N VAL A 660 -43.65 25.40 2.83
CA VAL A 660 -42.45 25.55 3.65
C VAL A 660 -42.88 25.81 5.10
N ASP A 661 -42.84 24.77 5.93
CA ASP A 661 -43.21 24.85 7.36
C ASP A 661 -42.00 25.16 8.26
N GLU A 662 -41.02 25.87 7.70
CA GLU A 662 -39.84 26.37 8.39
C GLU A 662 -40.21 27.56 9.28
N LEU A 663 -40.43 27.31 10.56
CA LEU A 663 -40.53 28.35 11.60
C LEU A 663 -39.30 29.27 11.52
N ASP A 664 -39.55 30.58 11.47
CA ASP A 664 -38.61 31.71 11.22
C ASP A 664 -38.10 31.93 9.78
N GLY A 665 -38.56 31.16 8.78
CA GLY A 665 -38.23 31.41 7.37
C GLY A 665 -39.01 32.60 6.74
N LYS A 666 -38.35 33.45 5.93
CA LYS A 666 -39.05 34.50 5.11
C LYS A 666 -40.09 33.92 4.12
N LEU A 667 -39.96 32.63 3.83
CA LEU A 667 -40.82 31.83 2.96
C LEU A 667 -41.80 30.94 3.74
N HIS A 668 -41.86 31.04 5.08
CA HIS A 668 -42.79 30.28 5.90
C HIS A 668 -44.24 30.49 5.44
N LYS A 669 -44.98 29.40 5.20
CA LYS A 669 -46.35 29.40 4.65
C LYS A 669 -46.49 30.14 3.31
N LYS A 670 -45.38 30.28 2.57
CA LYS A 670 -45.37 30.73 1.19
C LYS A 670 -45.01 29.58 0.27
N GLU A 671 -45.08 29.91 -1.01
CA GLU A 671 -45.62 29.03 -2.02
C GLU A 671 -44.58 29.00 -3.14
N THR A 672 -43.65 28.06 -3.01
CA THR A 672 -42.35 28.08 -3.70
C THR A 672 -42.31 27.17 -4.93
N CYS A 673 -41.67 27.62 -6.01
CA CYS A 673 -41.35 26.77 -7.15
C CYS A 673 -39.96 26.14 -6.99
N GLU A 674 -39.86 24.83 -7.18
CA GLU A 674 -38.59 24.11 -7.10
C GLU A 674 -38.34 23.23 -8.33
N ALA A 675 -37.08 23.20 -8.77
CA ALA A 675 -36.63 22.29 -9.81
C ALA A 675 -36.54 20.86 -9.27
N VAL A 676 -37.07 19.90 -10.02
CA VAL A 676 -36.99 18.46 -9.68
C VAL A 676 -36.34 17.63 -10.78
N THR A 677 -35.76 16.49 -10.39
CA THR A 677 -35.31 15.45 -11.31
C THR A 677 -36.24 14.23 -11.21
N ILE A 678 -36.76 13.79 -12.36
CA ILE A 678 -37.42 12.49 -12.50
C ILE A 678 -36.36 11.43 -12.84
N ILE A 679 -36.44 10.28 -12.18
CA ILE A 679 -35.61 9.10 -12.42
C ILE A 679 -36.54 7.91 -12.61
N GLU A 680 -36.44 7.22 -13.74
CA GLU A 680 -37.21 5.99 -14.00
C GLU A 680 -36.54 4.79 -13.32
N THR A 681 -37.28 4.09 -12.48
CA THR A 681 -36.83 3.11 -11.48
C THR A 681 -37.53 1.75 -11.63
N PRO A 682 -37.37 1.03 -12.76
CA PRO A 682 -38.02 -0.26 -12.98
C PRO A 682 -37.68 -1.29 -11.89
N PRO A 683 -38.63 -2.19 -11.52
CA PRO A 683 -38.42 -3.19 -10.48
C PRO A 683 -37.20 -4.09 -10.69
N MET A 684 -36.48 -4.33 -9.60
CA MET A 684 -35.20 -5.05 -9.63
C MET A 684 -35.34 -6.55 -9.31
N VAL A 685 -35.02 -7.43 -10.26
CA VAL A 685 -35.00 -8.89 -10.04
C VAL A 685 -33.76 -9.32 -9.25
N VAL A 686 -33.92 -10.02 -8.14
CA VAL A 686 -32.81 -10.64 -7.39
C VAL A 686 -32.35 -11.95 -8.03
N VAL A 687 -31.04 -12.09 -8.27
CA VAL A 687 -30.45 -13.17 -9.09
C VAL A 687 -29.35 -13.97 -8.38
N GLY A 688 -28.99 -13.60 -7.14
CA GLY A 688 -27.96 -14.31 -6.38
C GLY A 688 -27.55 -13.61 -5.09
N VAL A 689 -26.61 -14.22 -4.37
CA VAL A 689 -26.08 -13.73 -3.10
C VAL A 689 -24.57 -14.01 -2.99
N VAL A 690 -23.82 -13.03 -2.49
CA VAL A 690 -22.37 -13.09 -2.24
C VAL A 690 -22.13 -12.90 -0.75
N ALA A 691 -21.48 -13.88 -0.12
CA ALA A 691 -21.01 -13.74 1.25
C ALA A 691 -19.63 -13.09 1.29
N TYR A 692 -19.40 -12.23 2.28
CA TYR A 692 -18.11 -11.62 2.58
C TYR A 692 -17.72 -11.89 4.04
N VAL A 693 -16.46 -12.25 4.25
CA VAL A 693 -15.82 -12.36 5.57
C VAL A 693 -14.95 -11.13 5.81
N LYS A 694 -14.98 -10.57 7.02
CA LYS A 694 -14.05 -9.51 7.45
C LYS A 694 -12.67 -10.14 7.70
N THR A 695 -11.65 -9.65 7.00
CA THR A 695 -10.23 -9.97 7.24
C THR A 695 -9.49 -8.68 7.63
N PRO A 696 -8.24 -8.76 8.14
CA PRO A 696 -7.44 -7.57 8.43
C PRO A 696 -7.24 -6.65 7.21
N ARG A 697 -7.27 -7.22 5.99
CA ARG A 697 -7.15 -6.48 4.72
C ARG A 697 -8.49 -5.93 4.17
N GLY A 698 -9.60 -6.06 4.92
CA GLY A 698 -10.94 -5.61 4.51
C GLY A 698 -11.94 -6.75 4.27
N LEU A 699 -12.92 -6.55 3.38
CA LEU A 699 -13.95 -7.56 3.10
C LEU A 699 -13.53 -8.49 1.94
N ARG A 700 -13.34 -9.79 2.22
CA ARG A 700 -13.05 -10.81 1.21
C ARG A 700 -14.31 -11.63 0.89
N SER A 701 -14.60 -11.83 -0.39
CA SER A 701 -15.70 -12.72 -0.82
C SER A 701 -15.41 -14.18 -0.43
N LEU A 702 -16.35 -14.83 0.24
CA LEU A 702 -16.28 -16.22 0.68
C LEU A 702 -16.74 -17.18 -0.43
N ASN A 703 -17.95 -16.96 -0.94
CA ASN A 703 -18.60 -17.71 -2.02
C ASN A 703 -19.79 -16.89 -2.58
N THR A 704 -20.31 -17.34 -3.72
CA THR A 704 -21.47 -16.75 -4.40
C THR A 704 -22.43 -17.86 -4.82
N VAL A 705 -23.70 -17.75 -4.44
CA VAL A 705 -24.79 -18.62 -4.89
C VAL A 705 -25.68 -17.82 -5.82
N TRP A 706 -25.97 -18.36 -7.00
CA TRP A 706 -26.86 -17.75 -7.99
C TRP A 706 -28.22 -18.45 -8.01
N ALA A 707 -29.26 -17.74 -8.46
CA ALA A 707 -30.59 -18.28 -8.71
C ALA A 707 -30.59 -19.41 -9.76
N GLN A 708 -31.66 -20.21 -9.80
CA GLN A 708 -31.78 -21.37 -10.68
C GLN A 708 -32.04 -20.93 -12.13
N HIS A 709 -32.97 -19.99 -12.31
CA HIS A 709 -33.38 -19.45 -13.61
C HIS A 709 -32.90 -18.00 -13.74
N LEU A 710 -31.90 -17.78 -14.59
CA LEU A 710 -31.39 -16.46 -14.93
C LEU A 710 -31.95 -16.01 -16.29
N SER A 711 -32.63 -14.86 -16.33
CA SER A 711 -33.19 -14.29 -17.56
C SER A 711 -32.13 -14.01 -18.63
N GLU A 712 -32.53 -13.98 -19.91
CA GLU A 712 -31.60 -13.63 -21.01
C GLU A 712 -30.90 -12.29 -20.77
N GLU A 713 -31.60 -11.31 -20.20
CA GLU A 713 -31.07 -9.96 -19.95
C GLU A 713 -29.89 -9.97 -18.96
N VAL A 714 -30.00 -10.77 -17.89
CA VAL A 714 -28.91 -10.98 -16.93
C VAL A 714 -27.75 -11.69 -17.62
N ARG A 715 -28.06 -12.71 -18.44
CA ARG A 715 -27.07 -13.50 -19.18
C ARG A 715 -26.33 -12.67 -20.24
N ARG A 716 -26.96 -11.66 -20.85
CA ARG A 716 -26.32 -10.69 -21.77
C ARG A 716 -25.14 -9.97 -21.13
N ARG A 717 -25.17 -9.69 -19.82
CA ARG A 717 -24.09 -8.98 -19.11
C ARG A 717 -22.76 -9.75 -19.07
N PHE A 718 -22.78 -11.06 -19.32
CA PHE A 718 -21.57 -11.90 -19.40
C PHE A 718 -20.96 -11.97 -20.82
N TYR A 719 -21.52 -11.25 -21.81
CA TYR A 719 -21.07 -11.29 -23.19
C TYR A 719 -20.87 -9.90 -23.79
N LYS A 720 -19.65 -9.61 -24.26
CA LYS A 720 -19.37 -8.42 -25.10
C LYS A 720 -20.11 -8.47 -26.45
N SER A 721 -20.43 -9.66 -26.97
CA SER A 721 -21.23 -9.81 -28.19
C SER A 721 -22.22 -10.95 -28.05
N TRP A 722 -23.45 -10.63 -27.59
CA TRP A 722 -24.51 -11.60 -27.35
C TRP A 722 -24.86 -12.43 -28.59
N CYS A 723 -25.16 -11.76 -29.71
CA CYS A 723 -25.64 -12.40 -30.93
C CYS A 723 -24.61 -13.31 -31.62
N LYS A 724 -23.31 -13.06 -31.42
CA LYS A 724 -22.22 -13.92 -31.91
C LYS A 724 -21.88 -15.08 -30.97
N SER A 725 -22.44 -15.09 -29.75
CA SER A 725 -22.11 -16.08 -28.73
C SER A 725 -23.01 -17.32 -28.81
N LYS A 726 -22.51 -18.47 -28.36
CA LYS A 726 -23.31 -19.69 -28.18
C LYS A 726 -24.26 -19.64 -26.96
N LYS A 727 -24.41 -18.48 -26.28
CA LYS A 727 -25.27 -18.23 -25.10
C LYS A 727 -25.22 -19.37 -24.05
N LYS A 728 -24.01 -19.79 -23.63
CA LYS A 728 -23.80 -20.90 -22.67
C LYS A 728 -23.58 -20.49 -21.21
N ALA A 729 -23.64 -19.19 -20.88
CA ALA A 729 -23.55 -18.73 -19.50
C ALA A 729 -24.64 -19.39 -18.62
N PHE A 730 -24.22 -19.90 -17.46
CA PHE A 730 -25.04 -20.60 -16.45
C PHE A 730 -25.74 -21.90 -16.86
N THR A 731 -25.61 -22.40 -18.11
CA THR A 731 -26.32 -23.63 -18.54
C THR A 731 -25.83 -24.92 -17.88
N LYS A 732 -24.64 -24.91 -17.25
CA LYS A 732 -24.17 -26.01 -16.37
C LYS A 732 -24.57 -25.80 -14.90
N TYR A 733 -24.87 -24.56 -14.52
CA TYR A 733 -25.17 -24.18 -13.14
C TYR A 733 -26.66 -24.40 -12.83
N SER A 734 -27.57 -24.08 -13.76
CA SER A 734 -29.00 -24.40 -13.63
C SER A 734 -29.23 -25.89 -13.39
N LYS A 735 -28.50 -26.74 -14.12
CA LYS A 735 -28.53 -28.21 -13.96
C LYS A 735 -28.12 -28.71 -12.57
N LYS A 736 -27.41 -27.93 -11.75
CA LYS A 736 -27.13 -28.30 -10.35
C LYS A 736 -28.36 -28.24 -9.46
N TYR A 737 -29.36 -27.43 -9.81
CA TYR A 737 -30.64 -27.42 -9.09
C TYR A 737 -31.55 -28.58 -9.50
N GLU A 738 -31.27 -29.23 -10.63
CA GLU A 738 -32.01 -30.40 -11.11
C GLU A 738 -31.54 -31.70 -10.42
N SER A 739 -30.26 -31.80 -10.01
CA SER A 739 -29.72 -32.98 -9.33
C SER A 739 -29.70 -32.86 -7.81
N GLU A 740 -30.02 -33.96 -7.11
CA GLU A 740 -30.02 -34.01 -5.64
C GLU A 740 -28.64 -33.74 -5.02
N GLU A 741 -27.57 -34.17 -5.68
CA GLU A 741 -26.20 -33.86 -5.26
C GLU A 741 -25.88 -32.36 -5.39
N GLY A 742 -26.35 -31.71 -6.46
CA GLY A 742 -26.15 -30.28 -6.69
C GLY A 742 -26.97 -29.40 -5.74
N LYS A 743 -28.21 -29.80 -5.42
CA LYS A 743 -29.02 -29.17 -4.35
C LYS A 743 -28.29 -29.23 -3.00
N LYS A 744 -27.73 -30.40 -2.64
CA LYS A 744 -26.91 -30.57 -1.42
C LYS A 744 -25.67 -29.67 -1.44
N GLU A 745 -24.96 -29.56 -2.56
CA GLU A 745 -23.81 -28.64 -2.70
C GLU A 745 -24.21 -27.18 -2.43
N ILE A 746 -25.35 -26.73 -2.97
CA ILE A 746 -25.87 -25.37 -2.81
C ILE A 746 -26.30 -25.13 -1.35
N GLN A 747 -26.98 -26.09 -0.72
CA GLN A 747 -27.37 -26.02 0.69
C GLN A 747 -26.14 -25.89 1.61
N VAL A 748 -25.10 -26.72 1.41
CA VAL A 748 -23.82 -26.62 2.13
C VAL A 748 -23.15 -25.26 1.91
N GLN A 749 -23.26 -24.69 0.70
CA GLN A 749 -22.75 -23.34 0.44
C GLN A 749 -23.53 -22.26 1.20
N LEU A 750 -24.87 -22.36 1.31
CA LEU A 750 -25.71 -21.44 2.08
C LEU A 750 -25.43 -21.54 3.59
N GLU A 751 -25.28 -22.75 4.13
CA GLU A 751 -24.89 -22.97 5.53
C GLU A 751 -23.49 -22.41 5.84
N LYS A 752 -22.55 -22.57 4.91
CA LYS A 752 -21.23 -21.94 4.99
C LYS A 752 -21.32 -20.40 5.00
N MET A 753 -22.27 -19.81 4.27
CA MET A 753 -22.55 -18.38 4.38
C MET A 753 -23.08 -18.02 5.77
N LYS A 754 -24.07 -18.76 6.30
CA LYS A 754 -24.64 -18.51 7.64
C LYS A 754 -23.56 -18.55 8.74
N LYS A 755 -22.62 -19.49 8.64
CA LYS A 755 -21.57 -19.70 9.67
C LYS A 755 -20.41 -18.69 9.61
N TYR A 756 -20.01 -18.21 8.43
CA TYR A 756 -18.77 -17.45 8.27
C TYR A 756 -18.92 -16.06 7.61
N ALA A 757 -20.10 -15.67 7.12
CA ALA A 757 -20.29 -14.36 6.49
C ALA A 757 -20.47 -13.26 7.54
N SER A 758 -19.62 -12.24 7.49
CA SER A 758 -19.77 -10.99 8.26
C SER A 758 -20.70 -9.99 7.56
N VAL A 759 -20.77 -10.05 6.22
CA VAL A 759 -21.62 -9.18 5.38
C VAL A 759 -22.16 -10.01 4.22
N ILE A 760 -23.42 -9.82 3.89
CA ILE A 760 -24.09 -10.50 2.77
C ILE A 760 -24.49 -9.44 1.73
N ARG A 761 -24.19 -9.69 0.45
CA ARG A 761 -24.63 -8.81 -0.64
C ARG A 761 -25.52 -9.59 -1.58
N VAL A 762 -26.62 -8.99 -2.00
CA VAL A 762 -27.55 -9.58 -2.96
C VAL A 762 -27.22 -9.04 -4.35
N LEU A 763 -27.14 -9.93 -5.32
CA LEU A 763 -26.97 -9.61 -6.74
C LEU A 763 -28.36 -9.40 -7.34
N ALA A 764 -28.58 -8.30 -8.05
CA ALA A 764 -29.82 -8.04 -8.76
C ALA A 764 -29.57 -7.61 -10.22
N HIS A 765 -30.56 -7.77 -11.10
CA HIS A 765 -30.83 -6.68 -12.04
C HIS A 765 -31.51 -5.60 -11.17
N THR A 766 -30.95 -4.41 -10.97
CA THR A 766 -29.93 -3.79 -11.82
C THR A 766 -28.48 -3.86 -11.31
N GLN A 767 -28.18 -3.84 -10.01
CA GLN A 767 -26.80 -3.88 -9.47
C GLN A 767 -26.66 -4.70 -8.15
N ILE A 768 -25.53 -4.58 -7.44
CA ILE A 768 -25.24 -5.34 -6.20
C ILE A 768 -25.76 -4.59 -4.96
N ARG A 769 -26.84 -5.06 -4.34
CA ARG A 769 -27.37 -4.56 -3.07
C ARG A 769 -26.49 -5.00 -1.90
N ARG A 770 -26.06 -4.07 -1.04
CA ARG A 770 -25.32 -4.39 0.18
C ARG A 770 -26.30 -4.50 1.34
N MET A 771 -26.32 -5.63 2.03
CA MET A 771 -27.08 -5.84 3.26
C MET A 771 -26.10 -6.05 4.42
N LYS A 772 -26.25 -5.30 5.52
CA LYS A 772 -25.65 -5.70 6.80
C LYS A 772 -26.74 -6.37 7.65
N GLY A 773 -26.41 -7.46 8.34
CA GLY A 773 -27.30 -8.07 9.35
C GLY A 773 -28.49 -8.91 8.87
N LEU A 774 -28.79 -8.96 7.56
CA LEU A 774 -29.87 -9.83 7.07
C LEU A 774 -29.45 -11.30 7.00
N LYS A 775 -30.31 -12.19 7.52
CA LYS A 775 -30.12 -13.65 7.51
C LYS A 775 -30.06 -14.16 6.07
N VAL A 776 -29.21 -15.16 5.79
CA VAL A 776 -29.06 -15.78 4.45
C VAL A 776 -30.42 -16.23 3.89
N ASP A 777 -31.29 -16.75 4.74
CA ASP A 777 -32.63 -17.22 4.37
C ASP A 777 -33.52 -16.12 3.81
N PHE A 778 -33.44 -14.90 4.36
CA PHE A 778 -34.15 -13.75 3.82
C PHE A 778 -33.65 -13.44 2.41
N ALA A 779 -32.32 -13.31 2.22
CA ALA A 779 -31.74 -13.05 0.91
C ALA A 779 -32.06 -14.13 -0.14
N TYR A 780 -32.08 -15.41 0.26
CA TYR A 780 -32.46 -16.52 -0.60
C TYR A 780 -33.95 -16.50 -0.98
N SER A 781 -34.84 -16.11 -0.05
CA SER A 781 -36.29 -16.03 -0.30
C SER A 781 -36.71 -14.99 -1.35
N PHE A 782 -35.82 -14.06 -1.72
CA PHE A 782 -36.03 -13.09 -2.80
C PHE A 782 -35.53 -13.56 -4.18
N PHE A 783 -34.89 -14.72 -4.29
CA PHE A 783 -34.41 -15.21 -5.59
C PHE A 783 -35.54 -15.23 -6.62
N GLU A 784 -35.24 -14.69 -7.80
CA GLU A 784 -36.13 -14.61 -8.98
C GLU A 784 -37.35 -13.68 -8.80
N LYS A 785 -37.49 -13.04 -7.63
CA LYS A 785 -38.53 -12.04 -7.37
C LYS A 785 -38.09 -10.64 -7.74
N GLN A 786 -39.04 -9.84 -8.23
CA GLN A 786 -38.88 -8.41 -8.43
C GLN A 786 -39.00 -7.65 -7.10
N ILE A 787 -38.19 -6.63 -6.93
CA ILE A 787 -38.23 -5.68 -5.81
C ILE A 787 -38.56 -4.30 -6.40
N PRO A 788 -39.80 -3.79 -6.20
CA PRO A 788 -40.18 -2.44 -6.60
C PRO A 788 -39.47 -1.38 -5.74
N ILE A 789 -39.54 -0.13 -6.17
CA ILE A 789 -38.77 0.96 -5.56
C ILE A 789 -39.33 1.41 -4.19
N ASP A 790 -40.65 1.36 -4.04
CA ASP A 790 -41.41 1.65 -2.81
C ASP A 790 -41.03 0.72 -1.63
N ALA A 791 -40.58 -0.49 -1.91
CA ALA A 791 -40.11 -1.45 -0.91
C ALA A 791 -38.72 -1.12 -0.32
N VAL A 792 -38.03 -0.08 -0.81
CA VAL A 792 -36.67 0.26 -0.37
C VAL A 792 -36.34 1.76 -0.30
N PHE A 793 -37.25 2.65 -0.69
CA PHE A 793 -37.21 4.08 -0.38
C PHE A 793 -38.63 4.61 -0.10
N GLN A 794 -38.74 5.59 0.78
CA GLN A 794 -40.03 6.22 1.14
C GLN A 794 -40.11 7.67 0.63
N LYS A 795 -41.35 8.19 0.54
CA LYS A 795 -41.60 9.63 0.36
C LYS A 795 -40.94 10.40 1.52
N ASP A 796 -40.47 11.61 1.24
CA ASP A 796 -39.81 12.52 2.20
C ASP A 796 -38.45 12.02 2.75
N GLU A 797 -37.98 10.84 2.34
CA GLU A 797 -36.67 10.30 2.71
C GLU A 797 -35.51 11.08 2.06
N MET A 798 -34.41 11.21 2.81
CA MET A 798 -33.15 11.80 2.33
C MET A 798 -32.19 10.72 1.80
N ILE A 799 -31.87 10.83 0.51
CA ILE A 799 -31.02 9.89 -0.23
C ILE A 799 -29.75 10.55 -0.76
N ASP A 800 -28.75 9.74 -1.05
CA ASP A 800 -27.53 10.11 -1.76
C ASP A 800 -27.58 9.53 -3.18
N VAL A 801 -27.21 10.34 -4.18
CA VAL A 801 -27.15 9.94 -5.59
C VAL A 801 -25.71 9.77 -6.02
N ILE A 802 -25.40 8.59 -6.52
CA ILE A 802 -24.07 8.18 -6.99
C ILE A 802 -24.13 7.97 -8.51
N GLY A 803 -23.21 8.56 -9.24
CA GLY A 803 -23.20 8.43 -10.69
C GLY A 803 -21.97 9.02 -11.36
N VAL A 804 -22.06 9.18 -12.68
CA VAL A 804 -20.99 9.74 -13.51
C VAL A 804 -21.49 11.04 -14.15
N THR A 805 -20.75 12.13 -14.03
CA THR A 805 -21.14 13.44 -14.58
C THR A 805 -21.10 13.49 -16.11
N LYS A 806 -21.89 14.34 -16.77
CA LYS A 806 -21.83 14.53 -18.23
C LYS A 806 -20.40 14.80 -18.69
N GLY A 807 -19.98 14.09 -19.74
CA GLY A 807 -18.65 14.25 -20.32
C GLY A 807 -18.59 15.57 -21.10
N LYS A 808 -17.63 16.43 -20.77
CA LYS A 808 -17.34 17.67 -21.53
C LYS A 808 -16.11 17.51 -22.44
N GLY A 809 -15.33 16.43 -22.23
CA GLY A 809 -14.14 16.12 -23.02
C GLY A 809 -12.92 16.86 -22.47
N TYR A 810 -11.98 17.18 -23.36
CA TYR A 810 -10.79 17.96 -23.00
C TYR A 810 -11.12 19.45 -22.92
N GLU A 811 -11.03 20.02 -21.73
CA GLU A 811 -11.40 21.40 -21.43
C GLU A 811 -10.18 22.24 -21.01
N GLY A 812 -10.27 23.55 -21.28
CA GLY A 812 -9.27 24.53 -20.87
C GLY A 812 -9.24 24.75 -19.35
N VAL A 813 -8.18 25.43 -18.85
CA VAL A 813 -8.05 25.70 -17.40
C VAL A 813 -9.24 26.48 -16.83
N VAL A 814 -9.77 27.44 -17.58
CA VAL A 814 -10.87 28.32 -17.17
C VAL A 814 -12.15 27.51 -16.91
N THR A 815 -12.53 26.61 -17.82
CA THR A 815 -13.75 25.80 -17.74
C THR A 815 -13.60 24.54 -16.87
N ARG A 816 -12.37 24.06 -16.68
CA ARG A 816 -12.06 22.90 -15.82
C ARG A 816 -11.90 23.26 -14.34
N TRP A 817 -11.28 24.39 -14.03
CA TRP A 817 -10.90 24.79 -12.67
C TRP A 817 -11.48 26.14 -12.22
N GLY A 818 -12.22 26.86 -13.07
CA GLY A 818 -12.81 28.15 -12.72
C GLY A 818 -11.81 29.32 -12.66
N VAL A 819 -10.57 29.15 -13.15
CA VAL A 819 -9.55 30.21 -13.06
C VAL A 819 -9.90 31.44 -13.90
N THR A 820 -9.61 32.62 -13.36
CA THR A 820 -9.85 33.91 -14.03
C THR A 820 -9.12 33.99 -15.37
N ARG A 821 -9.79 34.58 -16.37
CA ARG A 821 -9.20 34.85 -17.68
C ARG A 821 -8.17 35.99 -17.55
N LEU A 822 -7.04 35.86 -18.25
CA LEU A 822 -6.04 36.92 -18.31
C LEU A 822 -6.55 38.13 -19.11
N PRO A 823 -6.00 39.34 -18.90
CA PRO A 823 -6.40 40.55 -19.62
C PRO A 823 -6.35 40.40 -21.14
N ARG A 824 -7.22 41.12 -21.86
CA ARG A 824 -7.36 41.01 -23.33
C ARG A 824 -6.05 41.23 -24.10
N LYS A 825 -5.13 42.05 -23.58
CA LYS A 825 -3.83 42.36 -24.20
C LYS A 825 -2.75 41.28 -23.98
N THR A 826 -3.04 40.17 -23.29
CA THR A 826 -2.04 39.12 -23.02
C THR A 826 -1.63 38.36 -24.29
N HIS A 827 -0.34 38.40 -24.60
CA HIS A 827 0.25 37.69 -25.74
C HIS A 827 0.21 36.14 -25.57
N ARG A 828 0.10 35.42 -26.69
CA ARG A 828 -0.07 33.95 -26.74
C ARG A 828 -1.27 33.43 -25.93
N GLY A 829 -2.40 34.13 -25.98
CA GLY A 829 -3.70 33.67 -25.49
C GLY A 829 -4.05 34.02 -24.03
N LEU A 830 -5.36 34.14 -23.78
CA LEU A 830 -5.94 34.69 -22.54
C LEU A 830 -6.67 33.66 -21.65
N ARG A 831 -6.87 32.43 -22.12
CA ARG A 831 -7.54 31.33 -21.37
C ARG A 831 -6.51 30.33 -20.80
N LYS A 832 -5.47 30.86 -20.14
CA LYS A 832 -4.35 30.10 -19.55
C LYS A 832 -4.03 30.63 -18.16
N VAL A 833 -3.35 29.83 -17.33
CA VAL A 833 -2.71 30.33 -16.10
C VAL A 833 -1.40 31.02 -16.50
N ALA A 834 -1.07 32.14 -15.86
CA ALA A 834 0.13 32.93 -16.19
C ALA A 834 1.43 32.28 -15.68
N CYS A 835 1.48 31.96 -14.38
CA CYS A 835 2.61 31.28 -13.73
C CYS A 835 2.20 29.86 -13.33
N ILE A 836 3.00 28.85 -13.70
CA ILE A 836 2.72 27.42 -13.41
C ILE A 836 3.53 26.86 -12.25
N GLY A 837 4.30 27.70 -11.55
CA GLY A 837 5.20 27.33 -10.45
C GLY A 837 6.33 28.35 -10.30
N ALA A 838 6.92 28.43 -9.11
CA ALA A 838 8.19 29.13 -8.89
C ALA A 838 9.36 28.36 -9.53
N TRP A 839 10.56 28.97 -9.56
CA TRP A 839 11.78 28.30 -10.04
C TRP A 839 12.09 27.04 -9.22
N HIS A 840 12.00 27.14 -7.90
CA HIS A 840 12.15 26.02 -6.98
C HIS A 840 10.83 25.74 -6.26
N PRO A 841 10.40 24.46 -6.14
CA PRO A 841 11.05 23.26 -6.68
C PRO A 841 10.99 23.22 -8.22
N ALA A 842 11.98 22.60 -8.87
CA ALA A 842 12.09 22.52 -10.33
C ALA A 842 11.10 21.52 -10.98
N ARG A 843 9.85 21.48 -10.48
CA ARG A 843 8.75 20.64 -10.94
C ARG A 843 7.43 21.40 -10.81
N VAL A 844 6.54 21.24 -11.79
CA VAL A 844 5.18 21.78 -11.70
C VAL A 844 4.41 20.99 -10.64
N SER A 845 3.91 21.65 -9.60
CA SER A 845 3.09 21.01 -8.57
C SER A 845 1.78 20.46 -9.15
N TYR A 846 1.33 19.30 -8.65
CA TYR A 846 0.07 18.68 -9.03
C TYR A 846 -1.16 19.55 -8.70
N THR A 847 -1.02 20.48 -7.74
CA THR A 847 -2.06 21.43 -7.32
C THR A 847 -2.34 22.52 -8.37
N VAL A 848 -1.43 22.73 -9.33
CA VAL A 848 -1.55 23.80 -10.33
C VAL A 848 -2.67 23.48 -11.33
N ALA A 849 -3.57 24.44 -11.54
CA ALA A 849 -4.67 24.29 -12.49
C ALA A 849 -4.17 24.10 -13.94
N ARG A 850 -4.35 22.90 -14.51
CA ARG A 850 -3.98 22.54 -15.88
C ARG A 850 -5.18 22.07 -16.70
N ALA A 851 -5.15 22.34 -18.02
CA ALA A 851 -6.16 21.84 -18.96
C ALA A 851 -6.20 20.31 -18.97
N GLY A 852 -7.31 19.71 -19.39
CA GLY A 852 -7.49 18.26 -19.37
C GLY A 852 -8.94 17.82 -19.37
N GLN A 853 -9.17 16.52 -19.15
CA GLN A 853 -10.51 15.95 -19.07
C GLN A 853 -11.36 16.65 -18.00
N ASN A 854 -12.56 17.07 -18.39
CA ASN A 854 -13.61 17.60 -17.53
C ASN A 854 -14.92 16.85 -17.77
N GLY A 855 -15.62 16.52 -16.69
CA GLY A 855 -16.78 15.64 -16.75
C GLY A 855 -16.41 14.17 -17.01
N TYR A 856 -17.42 13.31 -17.03
CA TYR A 856 -17.25 11.85 -16.95
C TYR A 856 -16.54 11.38 -15.66
N HIS A 857 -16.68 12.17 -14.59
CA HIS A 857 -16.12 11.86 -13.28
C HIS A 857 -17.16 11.14 -12.41
N HIS A 858 -16.72 10.21 -11.57
CA HIS A 858 -17.60 9.61 -10.56
C HIS A 858 -17.84 10.64 -9.44
N ARG A 859 -19.10 10.78 -9.02
CA ARG A 859 -19.52 11.74 -7.99
C ARG A 859 -20.63 11.12 -7.12
N THR A 860 -20.74 11.67 -5.91
CA THR A 860 -21.81 11.38 -4.96
C THR A 860 -22.38 12.71 -4.52
N GLU A 861 -23.61 13.01 -4.90
CA GLU A 861 -24.38 14.14 -4.40
C GLU A 861 -25.20 13.63 -3.22
N MET A 862 -24.98 14.21 -2.04
CA MET A 862 -25.61 13.75 -0.81
C MET A 862 -26.88 14.53 -0.49
N ASN A 863 -27.73 13.98 0.37
CA ASN A 863 -28.86 14.68 0.99
C ASN A 863 -29.86 15.29 -0.02
N LYS A 864 -30.27 14.50 -1.01
CA LYS A 864 -31.37 14.80 -1.93
C LYS A 864 -32.68 14.26 -1.33
N LYS A 865 -33.74 15.05 -1.36
CA LYS A 865 -35.05 14.65 -0.80
C LYS A 865 -35.94 14.00 -1.86
N ILE A 866 -36.63 12.93 -1.51
CA ILE A 866 -37.67 12.31 -2.34
C ILE A 866 -38.99 13.05 -2.14
N TYR A 867 -39.57 13.56 -3.21
CA TYR A 867 -40.84 14.32 -3.20
C TYR A 867 -42.04 13.44 -3.54
N LYS A 868 -41.86 12.54 -4.50
CA LYS A 868 -42.88 11.56 -4.90
C LYS A 868 -42.19 10.26 -5.33
N VAL A 869 -42.82 9.14 -5.00
CA VAL A 869 -42.58 7.84 -5.61
C VAL A 869 -43.85 7.52 -6.39
N GLY A 870 -43.75 7.35 -7.70
CA GLY A 870 -44.87 7.00 -8.57
C GLY A 870 -44.73 5.57 -9.06
N LYS A 871 -45.81 4.79 -9.01
CA LYS A 871 -45.80 3.35 -9.29
C LYS A 871 -46.63 3.01 -10.52
N ALA A 872 -46.06 2.31 -11.48
CA ALA A 872 -46.73 2.04 -12.75
C ALA A 872 -48.03 1.23 -12.54
N GLY A 873 -49.14 1.71 -13.12
CA GLY A 873 -50.46 1.10 -12.99
C GLY A 873 -51.23 1.44 -11.70
N ASP A 874 -50.72 2.36 -10.90
CA ASP A 874 -51.36 2.91 -9.69
C ASP A 874 -51.64 4.42 -9.88
N GLU A 875 -52.61 4.99 -9.16
CA GLU A 875 -52.94 6.42 -9.21
C GLU A 875 -51.74 7.30 -8.83
N SER A 876 -50.83 6.76 -8.00
CA SER A 876 -49.56 7.40 -7.65
C SER A 876 -48.64 7.69 -8.84
N HIS A 877 -48.80 7.00 -9.99
CA HIS A 877 -48.01 7.27 -11.21
C HIS A 877 -48.31 8.66 -11.78
N GLY A 878 -49.57 9.09 -11.76
CA GLY A 878 -50.00 10.35 -12.35
C GLY A 878 -49.30 11.57 -11.73
N ALA A 879 -49.24 12.66 -12.47
CA ALA A 879 -48.78 13.97 -11.99
C ALA A 879 -49.93 14.83 -11.41
N ILE A 880 -51.08 14.22 -11.13
CA ILE A 880 -52.19 14.82 -10.37
C ILE A 880 -51.82 14.96 -8.88
N THR A 881 -52.45 15.94 -8.23
CA THR A 881 -52.31 16.30 -6.81
C THR A 881 -53.69 16.62 -6.23
N GLU A 882 -53.80 16.80 -4.91
CA GLU A 882 -55.06 17.22 -4.24
C GLU A 882 -55.58 18.59 -4.72
N PHE A 883 -54.72 19.43 -5.29
CA PHE A 883 -55.04 20.80 -5.72
C PHE A 883 -55.23 20.91 -7.25
N ASP A 884 -54.70 19.97 -8.04
CA ASP A 884 -54.85 19.97 -9.48
C ASP A 884 -56.17 19.29 -9.90
N ARG A 885 -56.86 19.90 -10.86
CA ARG A 885 -58.11 19.39 -11.45
C ARG A 885 -57.88 18.70 -12.80
N THR A 886 -56.65 18.72 -13.30
CA THR A 886 -56.28 18.19 -14.61
C THR A 886 -55.65 16.83 -14.45
N GLU A 887 -56.30 15.80 -14.99
CA GLU A 887 -55.68 14.48 -15.08
C GLU A 887 -54.51 14.53 -16.07
N LYS A 888 -53.31 14.16 -15.61
CA LYS A 888 -52.07 14.26 -16.37
C LYS A 888 -51.02 13.25 -15.88
N ASP A 889 -50.27 12.70 -16.82
CA ASP A 889 -49.13 11.81 -16.57
C ASP A 889 -47.86 12.61 -16.22
N ILE A 890 -46.89 11.99 -15.55
CA ILE A 890 -45.56 12.58 -15.31
C ILE A 890 -44.78 12.85 -16.59
N THR A 891 -45.09 12.17 -17.70
CA THR A 891 -44.48 12.45 -19.00
C THR A 891 -44.97 13.79 -19.55
N PRO A 892 -44.07 14.77 -19.80
CA PRO A 892 -44.47 16.06 -20.35
C PRO A 892 -44.97 15.93 -21.79
N MET A 893 -45.75 16.90 -22.25
CA MET A 893 -46.26 16.93 -23.64
C MET A 893 -45.13 16.77 -24.68
N GLY A 894 -45.21 15.69 -25.48
CA GLY A 894 -44.19 15.34 -26.49
C GLY A 894 -43.04 14.45 -25.97
N GLY A 895 -43.05 14.09 -24.69
CA GLY A 895 -42.02 13.27 -24.03
C GLY A 895 -40.84 14.10 -23.51
N PHE A 896 -40.03 13.49 -22.66
CA PHE A 896 -38.81 14.10 -22.14
C PHE A 896 -37.75 14.22 -23.26
N PRO A 897 -37.23 15.44 -23.56
CA PRO A 897 -36.30 15.65 -24.67
C PRO A 897 -35.06 14.78 -24.61
N HIS A 898 -34.74 14.07 -25.68
CA HIS A 898 -33.68 13.05 -25.81
C HIS A 898 -33.82 11.81 -24.91
N TYR A 899 -34.84 11.73 -24.07
CA TYR A 899 -35.17 10.54 -23.29
C TYR A 899 -36.25 9.69 -23.97
N GLY A 900 -37.51 10.12 -23.90
CA GLY A 900 -38.69 9.33 -24.26
C GLY A 900 -39.87 9.57 -23.32
N ILE A 901 -40.74 8.58 -23.22
CA ILE A 901 -41.90 8.51 -22.31
C ILE A 901 -41.47 7.74 -21.05
N VAL A 902 -41.95 8.12 -19.86
CA VAL A 902 -41.80 7.31 -18.63
C VAL A 902 -42.96 6.32 -18.59
N LYS A 903 -42.65 5.03 -18.39
CA LYS A 903 -43.65 3.95 -18.33
C LYS A 903 -43.55 3.11 -17.07
N ASP A 904 -42.34 2.97 -16.53
CA ASP A 904 -42.11 2.23 -15.28
C ASP A 904 -42.33 3.13 -14.04
N ASP A 905 -42.14 2.56 -12.85
CA ASP A 905 -42.06 3.31 -11.59
C ASP A 905 -41.03 4.46 -11.70
N TYR A 906 -41.22 5.54 -10.95
CA TYR A 906 -40.26 6.63 -10.89
C TYR A 906 -40.10 7.24 -9.49
N ILE A 907 -38.95 7.90 -9.29
CA ILE A 907 -38.70 8.80 -8.17
C ILE A 907 -38.61 10.24 -8.68
N MET A 908 -39.36 11.14 -8.03
CA MET A 908 -39.20 12.59 -8.13
C MET A 908 -38.31 13.08 -6.97
N MET A 909 -37.24 13.79 -7.31
CA MET A 909 -36.19 14.20 -6.37
C MET A 909 -35.93 15.71 -6.43
N LYS A 910 -35.68 16.33 -5.26
CA LYS A 910 -35.28 17.74 -5.14
C LYS A 910 -34.01 18.06 -5.94
N GLY A 911 -34.08 19.06 -6.81
CA GLY A 911 -32.96 19.63 -7.54
C GLY A 911 -32.47 18.77 -8.72
N CYS A 912 -31.23 19.01 -9.12
CA CYS A 912 -30.54 18.28 -10.20
C CYS A 912 -29.93 16.94 -9.75
N CYS A 913 -29.50 16.15 -10.73
CA CYS A 913 -28.78 14.89 -10.56
C CYS A 913 -27.48 14.89 -11.38
N VAL A 914 -26.49 14.06 -11.01
CA VAL A 914 -25.29 13.84 -11.83
C VAL A 914 -25.60 13.07 -13.10
N GLY A 915 -25.13 13.57 -14.24
CA GLY A 915 -25.10 12.84 -15.50
C GLY A 915 -26.23 13.19 -16.46
N PRO A 916 -26.01 13.05 -17.77
CA PRO A 916 -26.98 13.39 -18.79
C PRO A 916 -28.14 12.39 -18.79
N LYS A 917 -29.20 12.76 -19.50
CA LYS A 917 -30.35 11.90 -19.76
C LYS A 917 -29.93 10.54 -20.32
N LYS A 918 -30.66 9.48 -19.95
CA LYS A 918 -30.28 8.08 -20.23
C LYS A 918 -28.93 7.69 -19.62
N ARG A 919 -28.55 8.28 -18.49
CA ARG A 919 -27.47 7.75 -17.65
C ARG A 919 -28.03 6.95 -16.49
N VAL A 920 -27.41 5.79 -16.31
CA VAL A 920 -27.46 4.97 -15.10
C VAL A 920 -26.95 5.76 -13.88
N VAL A 921 -27.82 5.95 -12.90
CA VAL A 921 -27.53 6.52 -11.59
C VAL A 921 -27.94 5.55 -10.47
N THR A 922 -27.26 5.66 -9.33
CA THR A 922 -27.40 4.78 -8.17
C THR A 922 -27.90 5.59 -6.99
N LEU A 923 -29.09 5.27 -6.52
CA LEU A 923 -29.68 5.84 -5.30
C LEU A 923 -29.27 4.99 -4.08
N ARG A 924 -28.89 5.66 -2.99
CA ARG A 924 -28.46 5.09 -1.71
C ARG A 924 -29.16 5.84 -0.58
N GLN A 925 -29.54 5.18 0.52
CA GLN A 925 -29.96 5.91 1.73
C GLN A 925 -28.82 6.81 2.26
N SER A 926 -29.13 7.97 2.85
CA SER A 926 -28.07 8.84 3.41
C SER A 926 -27.20 8.08 4.42
N LEU A 927 -25.87 8.26 4.33
CA LEU A 927 -24.92 7.59 5.23
C LEU A 927 -25.09 7.97 6.71
N LEU A 928 -25.65 9.15 6.96
CA LEU A 928 -25.93 9.69 8.28
C LEU A 928 -27.44 9.92 8.37
N LYS A 929 -28.07 9.47 9.46
CA LYS A 929 -29.48 9.74 9.71
C LYS A 929 -29.67 11.25 9.83
N GLN A 930 -30.38 11.85 8.89
CA GLN A 930 -30.64 13.28 8.90
C GLN A 930 -31.66 13.63 10.00
N THR A 931 -31.37 14.68 10.76
CA THR A 931 -32.21 15.18 11.87
C THR A 931 -32.53 16.68 11.73
N SER A 932 -32.05 17.34 10.68
CA SER A 932 -32.36 18.74 10.41
C SER A 932 -33.84 18.92 10.05
N ARG A 933 -34.41 20.09 10.39
CA ARG A 933 -35.83 20.40 10.11
C ARG A 933 -36.15 20.24 8.62
N VAL A 934 -35.30 20.77 7.74
CA VAL A 934 -35.40 20.65 6.26
C VAL A 934 -35.42 19.19 5.79
N ALA A 935 -34.70 18.29 6.46
CA ALA A 935 -34.71 16.86 6.14
C ALA A 935 -36.00 16.17 6.60
N LEU A 936 -36.53 16.53 7.78
CA LEU A 936 -37.70 15.89 8.41
C LEU A 936 -39.06 16.49 8.00
N GLU A 937 -39.06 17.65 7.34
CA GLU A 937 -40.26 18.31 6.81
C GLU A 937 -41.05 17.40 5.86
N GLU A 938 -42.38 17.42 5.91
CA GLU A 938 -43.23 16.64 5.01
C GLU A 938 -43.56 17.45 3.75
N ILE A 939 -43.25 16.92 2.56
CA ILE A 939 -43.46 17.65 1.29
C ILE A 939 -44.88 17.41 0.78
N LYS A 940 -45.70 18.45 0.78
CA LYS A 940 -47.03 18.46 0.15
C LYS A 940 -46.93 19.17 -1.19
N LEU A 941 -47.11 18.41 -2.27
CA LEU A 941 -47.02 18.89 -3.66
C LEU A 941 -48.37 19.46 -4.09
N LYS A 942 -48.44 20.75 -4.44
CA LYS A 942 -49.68 21.31 -5.02
C LYS A 942 -49.74 21.17 -6.54
N PHE A 943 -48.63 21.33 -7.27
CA PHE A 943 -48.64 21.24 -8.73
C PHE A 943 -47.34 20.68 -9.30
N ILE A 944 -47.45 19.84 -10.33
CA ILE A 944 -46.32 19.25 -11.06
C ILE A 944 -46.44 19.71 -12.52
N ASP A 945 -45.46 20.42 -13.06
CA ASP A 945 -45.53 20.91 -14.44
C ASP A 945 -45.26 19.80 -15.49
N THR A 946 -46.24 19.52 -16.34
CA THR A 946 -46.19 18.55 -17.45
C THR A 946 -46.12 19.22 -18.83
N SER A 947 -45.82 20.52 -18.86
CA SER A 947 -45.70 21.28 -20.11
C SER A 947 -44.58 20.76 -21.01
N SER A 948 -44.73 20.96 -22.32
CA SER A 948 -43.73 20.51 -23.28
C SER A 948 -42.37 21.15 -23.03
N LYS A 949 -41.33 20.29 -22.91
CA LYS A 949 -39.93 20.70 -22.75
C LYS A 949 -39.16 20.73 -24.07
N PHE A 950 -39.84 20.47 -25.19
CA PHE A 950 -39.35 20.78 -26.53
C PHE A 950 -39.70 22.25 -26.84
N GLY A 951 -38.87 23.17 -26.37
CA GLY A 951 -39.16 24.62 -26.40
C GLY A 951 -40.00 25.08 -25.21
N HIS A 952 -40.74 26.18 -25.38
CA HIS A 952 -41.54 26.80 -24.31
C HIS A 952 -42.99 26.29 -24.33
N GLY A 953 -43.28 25.19 -23.63
CA GLY A 953 -44.64 24.68 -23.44
C GLY A 953 -45.52 25.64 -22.63
N ARG A 954 -46.75 25.87 -23.09
CA ARG A 954 -47.77 26.69 -22.38
C ARG A 954 -48.98 25.91 -21.86
N PHE A 955 -49.12 24.65 -22.28
CA PHE A 955 -50.24 23.77 -21.96
C PHE A 955 -49.71 22.55 -21.21
N GLN A 956 -50.47 22.07 -20.24
CA GLN A 956 -50.18 20.89 -19.42
C GLN A 956 -50.59 19.60 -20.13
N THR A 957 -51.68 19.63 -20.90
CA THR A 957 -52.18 18.46 -21.65
C THR A 957 -52.46 18.76 -23.12
N THR A 958 -52.44 17.70 -23.93
CA THR A 958 -52.83 17.76 -25.36
C THR A 958 -54.28 18.19 -25.54
N GLU A 959 -55.15 17.89 -24.57
CA GLU A 959 -56.56 18.26 -24.60
C GLU A 959 -56.77 19.74 -24.31
N GLU A 960 -56.05 20.30 -23.34
CA GLU A 960 -56.02 21.74 -23.08
C GLU A 960 -55.56 22.51 -24.32
N LYS A 961 -54.46 22.06 -24.94
CA LYS A 961 -53.96 22.61 -26.21
C LYS A 961 -55.01 22.53 -27.33
N ARG A 962 -55.70 21.39 -27.47
CA ARG A 962 -56.76 21.18 -28.48
C ARG A 962 -57.97 22.07 -28.20
N LYS A 963 -58.35 22.26 -26.93
CA LYS A 963 -59.45 23.13 -26.51
C LYS A 963 -59.13 24.60 -26.78
N PHE A 964 -57.88 25.01 -26.58
CA PHE A 964 -57.41 26.37 -26.86
C PHE A 964 -57.41 26.71 -28.36
N TYR A 965 -56.85 25.83 -29.21
CA TYR A 965 -56.77 26.07 -30.67
C TYR A 965 -58.01 25.65 -31.46
N GLY A 966 -58.92 24.88 -30.86
CA GLY A 966 -60.12 24.37 -31.53
C GLY A 966 -59.82 23.38 -32.66
N ARG A 967 -60.69 23.36 -33.68
CA ARG A 967 -60.58 22.46 -34.83
C ARG A 967 -59.57 23.00 -35.85
N MET A 968 -58.33 22.55 -35.75
CA MET A 968 -57.26 22.88 -36.71
C MET A 968 -57.43 22.10 -38.04
N LYS A 969 -56.85 22.63 -39.12
CA LYS A 969 -56.70 21.92 -40.40
C LYS A 969 -55.69 20.78 -40.21
N ALA A 970 -56.05 19.59 -40.68
CA ALA A 970 -55.24 18.37 -40.59
C ALA A 970 -53.99 18.43 -41.50
#